data_AF-A0A8A0RPE1-F1
#
_entry.id   AF-A0A8A0RPE1-F1
#
_cell.length_a   1.000
_cell.length_b   1.000
_cell.length_c   1.000
_cell.angle_alpha   90.00
_cell.angle_beta   90.00
_cell.angle_gamma   90.00
#
_symmetry.space_group_name_H-M   'P 1'
#
loop_
_entity.id
_entity.type
_entity.pdbx_description
1 polymer ?
#
loop_
_entity_poly.entity_id
_entity_poly.type
_entity_poly.pdbx_seq_one_letter_code
_entity_poly.pdbx_strand_id
1 'polypeptide(L)'
;MTQFGENIFGSGIFGVIIEQPSKKEIKKPPELPRVYDKFETDFNHSGLAVLENAYKVKITEVLNGEFILSFFIPIKDEKFQYIQEENYVKVDGQIFIIKKIKKQRTEEGKLLAEIFCEHVSYELLDFYLEPVTYENQTISYIAGKILENTPFSLQYTELDYNIDFNFEGGNRRKALFQLLQQIDGEVIFDNYNIAIVEQRGQNLATEFRVGKNIKKSVQEKSSDEIITRLYVFGKNGLTIESVNNGLKYIDSDNINDFKYPKEKAVYFNDIDNPNELLQAGQKYLQENNQTKVIYNIDIIDLSKIYPVEKFSLGDTCRVLDEELSISVTARIMQYEYYPYDYENTKVVLGNYQENIVNTIDELQDTKSKIDNLYNKGVITPKNTLSSQWLEGAIDTATNQILSGGGYIKQDARGLLILDNPNENLAQNVIRINENGIGLSTTGISGEFRTAMTAEGIVADRITSGQLSTSLVKIFGDTHFYWDTNGIYIQDPADTNKYITIDKNGIRYTTDDGNTFDIEIGWNGSNIITEGKEYSKVKITSENGIEVFDANNNERLKIADLGSGKYGIQIKKADGTVTFDVKSDGTVSIIDGSIDITHSDGSESILDANGLQVIFEKDAYGNPYSYTIYDANGQRRYLKGKRVATFFVVGSGDGWTDNVLENLSYGDTIDYYVYVFLDLIGEAWHELATIYNQVLNDTSKTETERKNILSQILTASCMAIEDNGEPDNYNYLQTRTAEFLTKQIATSGIYVPEIIAVDVNDTVAKDSRSSPSYRTIDFRGAVMRAKGYAKYTHNGGTVWWTFYKDVRIIMQANGTLDVDF
;
A
#
# COMPACT_ATOMS: atom_id res chain seq x y z
N MET A 1 -70.33 -8.91 -9.59
CA MET A 1 -70.88 -9.07 -10.96
C MET A 1 -70.38 -10.41 -11.46
N THR A 2 -70.96 -11.53 -11.04
CA THR A 2 -72.22 -12.16 -11.49
C THR A 2 -72.12 -12.71 -12.91
N GLN A 3 -72.23 -14.05 -12.99
CA GLN A 3 -72.83 -14.89 -14.03
C GLN A 3 -72.00 -15.45 -15.21
N PHE A 4 -72.32 -16.73 -15.49
CA PHE A 4 -71.89 -17.68 -16.53
C PHE A 4 -70.55 -18.40 -16.29
N GLY A 5 -70.49 -19.72 -16.06
CA GLY A 5 -71.51 -20.77 -16.09
C GLY A 5 -70.89 -22.12 -15.69
N GLU A 6 -71.64 -22.89 -14.92
CA GLU A 6 -71.37 -24.25 -14.49
C GLU A 6 -71.58 -25.24 -15.66
N ASN A 7 -70.66 -26.21 -15.85
CA ASN A 7 -70.93 -27.64 -15.64
C ASN A 7 -69.88 -28.57 -16.29
N ILE A 8 -69.28 -29.40 -15.42
CA ILE A 8 -68.89 -30.82 -15.53
C ILE A 8 -67.48 -31.03 -14.94
N PHE A 9 -67.44 -31.28 -13.62
CA PHE A 9 -66.34 -31.99 -12.97
C PHE A 9 -66.95 -33.10 -12.10
N GLY A 10 -66.58 -34.35 -12.40
CA GLY A 10 -66.69 -35.49 -11.50
C GLY A 10 -65.31 -35.89 -11.03
N SER A 11 -65.09 -35.75 -9.72
CA SER A 11 -64.13 -36.46 -8.83
C SER A 11 -62.69 -36.72 -9.30
N GLY A 12 -61.75 -35.99 -8.70
CA GLY A 12 -60.33 -36.31 -8.62
C GLY A 12 -59.55 -35.16 -7.97
N ILE A 13 -59.32 -35.24 -6.66
CA ILE A 13 -58.64 -34.20 -5.88
C ILE A 13 -57.14 -34.20 -6.25
N PHE A 14 -56.71 -33.20 -7.00
CA PHE A 14 -55.32 -32.75 -7.08
C PHE A 14 -55.27 -31.33 -6.50
N GLY A 15 -54.68 -31.18 -5.33
CA GLY A 15 -54.45 -29.87 -4.70
C GLY A 15 -53.30 -29.15 -5.39
N VAL A 16 -53.62 -28.28 -6.34
CA VAL A 16 -52.71 -27.24 -6.83
C VAL A 16 -52.77 -26.09 -5.81
N ILE A 17 -51.66 -25.80 -5.15
CA ILE A 17 -51.52 -24.57 -4.35
C ILE A 17 -51.39 -23.42 -5.34
N ILE A 18 -52.50 -22.72 -5.58
CA ILE A 18 -52.51 -21.42 -6.24
C ILE A 18 -52.48 -20.38 -5.11
N GLU A 19 -51.30 -19.81 -4.85
CA GLU A 19 -51.21 -18.63 -3.98
C GLU A 19 -51.87 -17.43 -4.68
N GLN A 20 -52.91 -16.89 -4.06
CA GLN A 20 -53.43 -15.56 -4.41
C GLN A 20 -52.39 -14.50 -4.03
N PRO A 21 -52.26 -13.38 -4.78
CA PRO A 21 -51.36 -12.31 -4.40
C PRO A 21 -51.88 -11.64 -3.13
N SER A 22 -51.30 -12.03 -1.99
CA SER A 22 -51.52 -11.39 -0.72
C SER A 22 -50.93 -9.97 -0.78
N LYS A 23 -51.63 -9.06 -0.10
CA LYS A 23 -51.29 -7.63 0.06
C LYS A 23 -49.79 -7.45 0.25
N LYS A 24 -49.17 -6.52 -0.51
CA LYS A 24 -47.81 -5.98 -0.34
C LYS A 24 -47.21 -6.39 1.01
N GLU A 25 -46.51 -7.52 1.03
CA GLU A 25 -45.70 -7.88 2.19
C GLU A 25 -44.63 -6.80 2.31
N ILE A 26 -44.75 -6.03 3.37
CA ILE A 26 -43.70 -5.15 3.85
C ILE A 26 -42.53 -6.09 4.11
N LYS A 27 -41.45 -5.97 3.31
CA LYS A 27 -40.22 -6.75 3.45
C LYS A 27 -39.89 -6.85 4.94
N LYS A 28 -39.92 -8.07 5.50
CA LYS A 28 -39.42 -8.32 6.85
C LYS A 28 -37.96 -7.81 6.84
N PRO A 29 -37.56 -6.91 7.76
CA PRO A 29 -36.17 -6.52 7.84
C PRO A 29 -35.31 -7.79 7.98
N PRO A 30 -34.16 -7.86 7.29
CA PRO A 30 -33.34 -9.07 7.33
C PRO A 30 -32.98 -9.40 8.79
N GLU A 31 -33.17 -10.66 9.18
CA GLU A 31 -33.03 -11.08 10.59
C GLU A 31 -31.57 -11.08 11.00
N LEU A 32 -31.13 -9.99 11.66
CA LEU A 32 -29.80 -9.83 12.25
C LEU A 32 -29.36 -11.07 13.06
N PRO A 33 -28.06 -11.41 13.10
CA PRO A 33 -27.60 -12.61 13.79
C PRO A 33 -27.94 -12.52 15.28
N ARG A 34 -28.50 -13.59 15.84
CA ARG A 34 -28.86 -13.68 17.26
C ARG A 34 -28.09 -14.78 17.93
N VAL A 35 -27.49 -14.48 19.07
CA VAL A 35 -26.71 -15.45 19.85
C VAL A 35 -27.59 -16.07 20.93
N TYR A 36 -27.48 -17.37 21.13
CA TYR A 36 -28.16 -18.13 22.18
C TYR A 36 -27.13 -18.88 23.02
N ASP A 37 -27.51 -19.23 24.25
CA ASP A 37 -26.66 -20.03 25.12
C ASP A 37 -26.46 -21.44 24.55
N LYS A 38 -25.29 -22.05 24.77
CA LYS A 38 -24.98 -23.42 24.34
C LYS A 38 -25.95 -24.51 24.83
N PHE A 39 -26.77 -24.23 25.85
CA PHE A 39 -27.83 -25.13 26.31
C PHE A 39 -29.23 -24.73 25.82
N GLU A 40 -29.33 -23.80 24.86
CA GLU A 40 -30.61 -23.37 24.30
C GLU A 40 -31.37 -24.52 23.64
N THR A 41 -32.69 -24.54 23.85
CA THR A 41 -33.59 -25.49 23.20
C THR A 41 -34.78 -24.81 22.51
N ASP A 42 -35.02 -23.52 22.77
CA ASP A 42 -36.05 -22.71 22.10
C ASP A 42 -35.43 -21.51 21.38
N PHE A 43 -35.45 -21.53 20.05
CA PHE A 43 -34.88 -20.45 19.22
C PHE A 43 -35.92 -19.41 18.76
N ASN A 44 -37.06 -19.32 19.46
CA ASN A 44 -38.15 -18.39 19.12
C ASN A 44 -38.13 -17.07 19.91
N HIS A 45 -37.20 -16.91 20.87
CA HIS A 45 -36.98 -15.65 21.57
C HIS A 45 -35.76 -14.87 21.02
N SER A 46 -35.43 -13.75 21.66
CA SER A 46 -34.36 -12.84 21.23
C SER A 46 -32.93 -13.30 21.57
N GLY A 47 -32.76 -14.52 22.08
CA GLY A 47 -31.47 -15.05 22.55
C GLY A 47 -30.84 -14.24 23.69
N LEU A 48 -29.54 -14.43 23.87
CA LEU A 48 -28.66 -13.65 24.75
C LEU A 48 -28.42 -12.23 24.19
N ALA A 49 -28.28 -12.11 22.87
CA ALA A 49 -28.02 -10.85 22.20
C ALA A 49 -28.37 -10.88 20.70
N VAL A 50 -28.78 -9.72 20.17
CA VAL A 50 -28.86 -9.44 18.72
C VAL A 50 -27.58 -8.70 18.31
N LEU A 51 -26.87 -9.13 17.28
CA LEU A 51 -25.57 -8.59 16.89
C LEU A 51 -25.70 -7.52 15.78
N GLU A 52 -26.10 -6.30 16.12
CA GLU A 52 -26.33 -5.25 15.11
C GLU A 52 -25.04 -4.74 14.44
N ASN A 53 -23.89 -4.85 15.12
CA ASN A 53 -22.59 -4.45 14.57
C ASN A 53 -21.83 -5.61 13.91
N ALA A 54 -22.47 -6.78 13.75
CA ALA A 54 -21.90 -7.85 12.93
C ALA A 54 -21.91 -7.42 11.46
N TYR A 55 -20.83 -7.68 10.74
CA TYR A 55 -20.70 -7.31 9.33
C TYR A 55 -19.98 -8.40 8.54
N LYS A 56 -20.12 -8.35 7.22
CA LYS A 56 -19.72 -9.44 6.30
C LYS A 56 -20.27 -10.80 6.76
N VAL A 57 -21.53 -10.80 7.20
CA VAL A 57 -22.22 -12.03 7.60
C VAL A 57 -22.47 -12.85 6.35
N LYS A 58 -21.85 -14.01 6.29
CA LYS A 58 -21.71 -14.84 5.10
C LYS A 58 -22.11 -16.27 5.42
N ILE A 59 -23.06 -16.79 4.66
CA ILE A 59 -23.46 -18.20 4.72
C ILE A 59 -22.92 -18.86 3.45
N THR A 60 -22.20 -19.96 3.63
CA THR A 60 -21.72 -20.80 2.53
C THR A 60 -22.41 -22.14 2.63
N GLU A 61 -23.13 -22.52 1.57
CA GLU A 61 -23.80 -23.81 1.45
C GLU A 61 -23.35 -24.51 0.15
N VAL A 62 -23.01 -25.78 0.26
CA VAL A 62 -22.53 -26.64 -0.83
C VAL A 62 -23.41 -27.89 -0.87
N LEU A 63 -23.80 -28.35 -2.07
CA LEU A 63 -24.66 -29.53 -2.21
C LEU A 63 -24.01 -30.73 -1.53
N ASN A 64 -24.78 -31.42 -0.67
CA ASN A 64 -24.27 -32.52 0.15
C ASN A 64 -22.95 -32.18 0.85
N GLY A 65 -22.68 -30.93 1.22
CA GLY A 65 -21.34 -30.51 1.60
C GLY A 65 -21.30 -29.55 2.77
N GLU A 66 -20.43 -28.55 2.61
CA GLU A 66 -20.22 -27.48 3.57
C GLU A 66 -21.52 -26.71 3.84
N PHE A 67 -21.83 -26.48 5.12
CA PHE A 67 -22.88 -25.55 5.51
C PHE A 67 -22.44 -24.75 6.73
N ILE A 68 -21.89 -23.56 6.48
CA ILE A 68 -21.22 -22.75 7.50
C ILE A 68 -21.66 -21.30 7.47
N LEU A 69 -21.45 -20.64 8.60
CA LEU A 69 -21.63 -19.20 8.78
C LEU A 69 -20.29 -18.57 9.20
N SER A 70 -19.96 -17.42 8.63
CA SER A 70 -18.85 -16.60 9.10
C SER A 70 -19.23 -15.12 9.14
N PHE A 71 -18.70 -14.38 10.12
CA PHE A 71 -18.91 -12.94 10.22
C PHE A 71 -17.83 -12.25 11.05
N PHE A 72 -17.77 -10.92 10.94
CA PHE A 72 -16.90 -10.09 11.76
C PHE A 72 -17.69 -9.28 12.77
N ILE A 73 -17.11 -9.05 13.95
CA ILE A 73 -17.65 -8.16 14.98
C ILE A 73 -16.52 -7.39 15.68
N PRO A 74 -16.70 -6.10 16.03
CA PRO A 74 -15.72 -5.37 16.84
C PRO A 74 -15.55 -6.02 18.22
N ILE A 75 -14.31 -6.22 18.66
CA ILE A 75 -14.03 -6.79 20.01
C ILE A 75 -14.53 -5.86 21.13
N LYS A 76 -14.60 -4.56 20.85
CA LYS A 76 -15.11 -3.54 21.78
C LYS A 76 -16.64 -3.46 21.83
N ASP A 77 -17.34 -4.26 21.03
CA ASP A 77 -18.79 -4.34 21.10
C ASP A 77 -19.22 -4.91 22.47
N GLU A 78 -20.18 -4.27 23.13
CA GLU A 78 -20.67 -4.71 24.45
C GLU A 78 -21.24 -6.13 24.42
N LYS A 79 -21.78 -6.56 23.27
CA LYS A 79 -22.36 -7.89 23.07
C LYS A 79 -21.34 -8.94 22.70
N PHE A 80 -20.08 -8.56 22.47
CA PHE A 80 -18.99 -9.51 22.20
C PHE A 80 -18.81 -10.52 23.34
N GLN A 81 -19.20 -10.17 24.58
CA GLN A 81 -19.18 -11.08 25.73
C GLN A 81 -20.04 -12.35 25.55
N TYR A 82 -21.06 -12.30 24.69
CA TYR A 82 -21.94 -13.43 24.39
C TYR A 82 -21.41 -14.33 23.27
N ILE A 83 -20.40 -13.86 22.52
CA ILE A 83 -19.71 -14.65 21.49
C ILE A 83 -18.74 -15.60 22.18
N GLN A 84 -19.23 -16.78 22.49
CA GLN A 84 -18.48 -17.85 23.15
C GLN A 84 -18.54 -19.10 22.28
N GLU A 85 -17.48 -19.91 22.32
CA GLU A 85 -17.48 -21.22 21.66
C GLU A 85 -18.63 -22.07 22.21
N GLU A 86 -19.23 -22.86 21.31
CA GLU A 86 -20.44 -23.68 21.51
C GLU A 86 -21.75 -22.90 21.71
N ASN A 87 -21.75 -21.58 21.81
CA ASN A 87 -22.99 -20.82 21.74
C ASN A 87 -23.58 -20.88 20.32
N TYR A 88 -24.91 -20.87 20.22
CA TYR A 88 -25.59 -20.89 18.93
C TYR A 88 -25.74 -19.47 18.36
N VAL A 89 -25.78 -19.39 17.03
CA VAL A 89 -26.13 -18.19 16.26
C VAL A 89 -27.25 -18.55 15.29
N LYS A 90 -28.38 -17.87 15.40
CA LYS A 90 -29.47 -17.96 14.43
C LYS A 90 -29.42 -16.79 13.46
N VAL A 91 -29.44 -17.08 12.17
CA VAL A 91 -29.47 -16.08 11.09
C VAL A 91 -30.18 -16.67 9.88
N ASP A 92 -31.02 -15.86 9.23
CA ASP A 92 -31.78 -16.25 8.04
C ASP A 92 -32.58 -17.57 8.22
N GLY A 93 -33.12 -17.78 9.44
CA GLY A 93 -33.89 -18.97 9.80
C GLY A 93 -33.08 -20.23 10.14
N GLN A 94 -31.76 -20.21 9.92
CA GLN A 94 -30.86 -21.34 10.19
C GLN A 94 -30.04 -21.15 11.46
N ILE A 95 -29.75 -22.24 12.16
CA ILE A 95 -29.03 -22.27 13.42
C ILE A 95 -27.61 -22.82 13.17
N PHE A 96 -26.63 -22.10 13.71
CA PHE A 96 -25.21 -22.42 13.61
C PHE A 96 -24.59 -22.44 15.01
N ILE A 97 -23.50 -23.17 15.20
CA ILE A 97 -22.76 -23.31 16.45
C ILE A 97 -21.41 -22.61 16.30
N ILE A 98 -21.07 -21.68 17.18
CA ILE A 98 -19.76 -21.01 17.15
C ILE A 98 -18.67 -22.03 17.48
N LYS A 99 -17.78 -22.31 16.53
CA LYS A 99 -16.67 -23.27 16.72
C LYS A 99 -15.32 -22.59 16.87
N LYS A 100 -15.14 -21.41 16.28
CA LYS A 100 -13.85 -20.72 16.30
C LYS A 100 -14.01 -19.21 16.33
N ILE A 101 -13.23 -18.58 17.21
CA ILE A 101 -13.16 -17.12 17.37
C ILE A 101 -11.73 -16.67 17.10
N LYS A 102 -11.51 -16.00 15.96
CA LYS A 102 -10.19 -15.48 15.57
C LYS A 102 -10.12 -13.98 15.80
N LYS A 103 -9.33 -13.55 16.77
CA LYS A 103 -9.14 -12.12 17.11
C LYS A 103 -7.96 -11.54 16.32
N GLN A 104 -8.14 -10.34 15.77
CA GLN A 104 -7.11 -9.67 14.96
C GLN A 104 -7.12 -8.15 15.16
N ARG A 105 -5.95 -7.55 14.94
CA ARG A 105 -5.79 -6.10 14.76
C ARG A 105 -5.55 -5.84 13.28
N THR A 106 -6.34 -4.96 12.69
CA THR A 106 -6.16 -4.52 11.29
C THR A 106 -4.99 -3.55 11.16
N GLU A 107 -4.52 -3.33 9.93
CA GLU A 107 -3.52 -2.30 9.61
C GLU A 107 -3.95 -0.90 10.08
N GLU A 108 -5.26 -0.61 10.03
CA GLU A 108 -5.87 0.62 10.56
C GLU A 108 -5.97 0.66 12.10
N GLY A 109 -5.43 -0.35 12.80
CA GLY A 109 -5.43 -0.44 14.25
C GLY A 109 -6.73 -0.91 14.90
N LYS A 110 -7.79 -1.19 14.13
CA LYS A 110 -9.09 -1.68 14.65
C LYS A 110 -8.98 -3.12 15.17
N LEU A 111 -9.61 -3.38 16.31
CA LEU A 111 -9.70 -4.70 16.95
C LEU A 111 -10.98 -5.42 16.55
N LEU A 112 -10.85 -6.54 15.84
CA LEU A 112 -11.95 -7.29 15.26
C LEU A 112 -11.84 -8.77 15.62
N ALA A 113 -12.98 -9.44 15.72
CA ALA A 113 -13.05 -10.89 15.78
C ALA A 113 -13.77 -11.41 14.55
N GLU A 114 -13.17 -12.41 13.90
CA GLU A 114 -13.76 -13.24 12.85
C GLU A 114 -14.31 -14.50 13.51
N ILE A 115 -15.62 -14.72 13.36
CA ILE A 115 -16.36 -15.81 13.99
C ILE A 115 -16.69 -16.84 12.92
N PHE A 116 -16.38 -18.09 13.18
CA PHE A 116 -16.71 -19.22 12.33
C PHE A 116 -17.68 -20.14 13.05
N CYS A 117 -18.78 -20.45 12.38
CA CYS A 117 -19.83 -21.29 12.91
C CYS A 117 -20.16 -22.42 11.92
N GLU A 118 -20.48 -23.59 12.45
CA GLU A 118 -20.97 -24.74 11.68
C GLU A 118 -22.49 -24.85 11.82
N HIS A 119 -23.21 -25.24 10.77
CA HIS A 119 -24.66 -25.50 10.90
C HIS A 119 -24.93 -26.59 11.95
N VAL A 120 -26.05 -26.54 12.67
CA VAL A 120 -26.37 -27.54 13.72
C VAL A 120 -26.30 -28.99 13.23
N SER A 121 -26.54 -29.24 11.94
CA SER A 121 -26.37 -30.57 11.32
C SER A 121 -24.99 -31.21 11.53
N TYR A 122 -23.96 -30.44 11.89
CA TYR A 122 -22.63 -30.96 12.21
C TYR A 122 -22.56 -31.65 13.58
N GLU A 123 -23.53 -31.44 14.47
CA GLU A 123 -23.66 -32.21 15.73
C GLU A 123 -23.80 -33.71 15.48
N LEU A 124 -24.31 -34.13 14.32
CA LEU A 124 -24.34 -35.53 13.88
C LEU A 124 -22.94 -36.19 13.85
N LEU A 125 -21.86 -35.40 13.84
CA LEU A 125 -20.48 -35.89 13.99
C LEU A 125 -20.18 -36.42 15.41
N ASP A 126 -20.89 -35.93 16.42
CA ASP A 126 -20.64 -36.26 17.82
C ASP A 126 -21.50 -37.46 18.29
N PHE A 127 -22.47 -37.89 17.49
CA PHE A 127 -23.26 -39.09 17.77
C PHE A 127 -22.68 -40.31 17.06
N TYR A 128 -22.19 -41.26 17.85
CA TYR A 128 -21.71 -42.54 17.35
C TYR A 128 -22.88 -43.47 16.97
N LEU A 129 -22.67 -44.27 15.94
CA LEU A 129 -23.50 -45.38 15.50
C LEU A 129 -22.60 -46.63 15.44
N GLU A 130 -22.99 -47.67 16.18
CA GLU A 130 -22.34 -48.98 16.13
C GLU A 130 -22.47 -49.60 14.72
N PRO A 131 -21.64 -50.59 14.38
CA PRO A 131 -21.80 -51.30 13.12
C PRO A 131 -23.22 -51.86 12.98
N VAL A 132 -23.86 -51.60 11.83
CA VAL A 132 -25.24 -52.03 11.55
C VAL A 132 -25.36 -52.59 10.15
N THR A 133 -26.24 -53.58 10.00
CA THR A 133 -26.64 -54.13 8.72
C THR A 133 -28.17 -54.13 8.65
N TYR A 134 -28.71 -53.50 7.62
CA TYR A 134 -30.14 -53.52 7.31
C TYR A 134 -30.32 -54.19 5.96
N GLU A 135 -31.04 -55.32 5.94
CA GLU A 135 -31.33 -56.05 4.72
C GLU A 135 -32.73 -55.71 4.21
N ASN A 136 -32.81 -55.35 2.94
CA ASN A 136 -34.03 -55.08 2.18
C ASN A 136 -34.99 -54.12 2.90
N GLN A 137 -34.46 -53.01 3.42
CA GLN A 137 -35.25 -51.99 4.14
C GLN A 137 -35.44 -50.73 3.29
N THR A 138 -36.52 -49.99 3.54
CA THR A 138 -36.74 -48.71 2.86
C THR A 138 -35.75 -47.65 3.30
N ILE A 139 -35.45 -46.69 2.44
CA ILE A 139 -34.55 -45.56 2.73
C ILE A 139 -35.06 -44.77 3.94
N SER A 140 -36.37 -44.53 4.07
CA SER A 140 -36.98 -43.90 5.24
C SER A 140 -36.67 -44.64 6.53
N TYR A 141 -36.77 -45.98 6.51
CA TYR A 141 -36.49 -46.80 7.68
C TYR A 141 -35.02 -46.68 8.07
N ILE A 142 -34.11 -46.82 7.10
CA ILE A 142 -32.65 -46.76 7.34
C ILE A 142 -32.25 -45.37 7.85
N ALA A 143 -32.67 -44.30 7.19
CA ALA A 143 -32.41 -42.93 7.63
C ALA A 143 -33.01 -42.66 9.03
N GLY A 144 -34.24 -43.12 9.28
CA GLY A 144 -34.85 -43.05 10.61
C GLY A 144 -34.02 -43.76 11.69
N LYS A 145 -33.45 -44.93 11.38
CA LYS A 145 -32.53 -45.65 12.27
C LYS A 145 -31.18 -44.96 12.45
N ILE A 146 -30.61 -44.39 11.39
CA ILE A 146 -29.40 -43.57 11.46
C ILE A 146 -29.61 -42.35 12.38
N LEU A 147 -30.82 -41.81 12.47
CA LEU A 147 -31.13 -40.61 13.28
C LEU A 147 -31.74 -40.92 14.67
N GLU A 148 -32.07 -42.18 14.96
CA GLU A 148 -32.71 -42.62 16.22
C GLU A 148 -31.88 -42.30 17.48
N ASN A 149 -32.41 -41.57 18.46
CA ASN A 149 -31.66 -41.05 19.63
C ASN A 149 -30.73 -39.87 19.33
N THR A 150 -30.98 -39.13 18.25
CA THR A 150 -30.42 -37.78 18.03
C THR A 150 -31.56 -36.76 18.10
N PRO A 151 -31.27 -35.45 18.22
CA PRO A 151 -32.31 -34.42 18.08
C PRO A 151 -32.81 -34.27 16.64
N PHE A 152 -32.18 -34.94 15.67
CA PHE A 152 -32.53 -34.85 14.26
C PHE A 152 -33.62 -35.86 13.88
N SER A 153 -34.43 -35.48 12.90
CA SER A 153 -35.51 -36.34 12.39
C SER A 153 -35.62 -36.24 10.87
N LEU A 154 -35.91 -37.37 10.23
CA LEU A 154 -36.29 -37.39 8.82
C LEU A 154 -37.74 -36.90 8.70
N GLN A 155 -37.93 -35.76 8.04
CA GLN A 155 -39.25 -35.18 7.78
C GLN A 155 -39.83 -35.63 6.44
N TYR A 156 -38.97 -35.83 5.44
CA TYR A 156 -39.40 -36.13 4.08
C TYR A 156 -38.35 -36.96 3.33
N THR A 157 -38.80 -37.88 2.48
CA THR A 157 -37.95 -38.49 1.47
C THR A 157 -38.68 -38.64 0.13
N GLU A 158 -38.01 -38.30 -0.98
CA GLU A 158 -38.50 -38.59 -2.34
C GLU A 158 -38.16 -40.02 -2.77
N LEU A 159 -37.03 -40.53 -2.28
CA LEU A 159 -36.53 -41.86 -2.56
C LEU A 159 -36.94 -42.79 -1.40
N ASP A 160 -37.70 -43.84 -1.68
CA ASP A 160 -38.12 -44.80 -0.62
C ASP A 160 -38.22 -46.26 -1.07
N TYR A 161 -37.41 -46.65 -2.06
CA TYR A 161 -37.26 -48.05 -2.44
C TYR A 161 -36.40 -48.81 -1.41
N ASN A 162 -36.42 -50.15 -1.49
CA ASN A 162 -35.68 -50.99 -0.56
C ASN A 162 -34.21 -51.16 -1.00
N ILE A 163 -33.30 -51.12 -0.03
CA ILE A 163 -31.86 -51.37 -0.22
C ILE A 163 -31.32 -52.24 0.91
N ASP A 164 -30.17 -52.88 0.65
CA ASP A 164 -29.29 -53.40 1.69
C ASP A 164 -28.31 -52.29 2.10
N PHE A 165 -28.18 -51.99 3.38
CA PHE A 165 -27.26 -50.98 3.89
C PHE A 165 -26.37 -51.57 4.98
N ASN A 166 -25.05 -51.47 4.79
CA ASN A 166 -24.06 -51.92 5.75
C ASN A 166 -23.15 -50.77 6.16
N PHE A 167 -23.07 -50.49 7.47
CA PHE A 167 -22.23 -49.45 8.02
C PHE A 167 -21.25 -50.05 9.02
N GLU A 168 -19.96 -49.84 8.83
CA GLU A 168 -18.88 -50.42 9.65
C GLU A 168 -18.70 -49.73 11.01
N GLY A 169 -19.56 -48.76 11.33
CA GLY A 169 -19.50 -47.97 12.55
C GLY A 169 -18.76 -46.64 12.38
N GLY A 170 -19.15 -45.64 13.17
CA GLY A 170 -18.65 -44.27 13.04
C GLY A 170 -19.68 -43.25 13.51
N ASN A 171 -19.54 -41.99 13.10
CA ASN A 171 -20.54 -40.99 13.44
C ASN A 171 -21.76 -41.08 12.52
N ARG A 172 -22.91 -40.58 12.98
CA ARG A 172 -24.18 -40.66 12.24
C ARG A 172 -24.22 -39.79 11.00
N ARG A 173 -23.47 -38.68 10.95
CA ARG A 173 -23.30 -37.92 9.70
C ARG A 173 -22.63 -38.80 8.64
N LYS A 174 -21.57 -39.53 8.98
CA LYS A 174 -20.90 -40.46 8.06
C LYS A 174 -21.87 -41.54 7.56
N ALA A 175 -22.66 -42.14 8.45
CA ALA A 175 -23.68 -43.12 8.05
C ALA A 175 -24.73 -42.52 7.11
N LEU A 176 -25.24 -41.32 7.40
CA LEU A 176 -26.19 -40.61 6.55
C LEU A 176 -25.60 -40.30 5.16
N PHE A 177 -24.36 -39.81 5.12
CA PHE A 177 -23.68 -39.49 3.86
C PHE A 177 -23.32 -40.73 3.04
N GLN A 178 -22.99 -41.84 3.69
CA GLN A 178 -22.84 -43.12 3.01
C GLN A 178 -24.18 -43.60 2.40
N LEU A 179 -25.30 -43.43 3.12
CA LEU A 179 -26.62 -43.73 2.58
C LEU A 179 -26.92 -42.87 1.34
N LEU A 180 -26.69 -41.55 1.42
CA LEU A 180 -26.87 -40.64 0.28
C LEU A 180 -26.02 -41.05 -0.92
N GLN A 181 -24.76 -41.42 -0.71
CA GLN A 181 -23.86 -41.89 -1.77
C GLN A 181 -24.37 -43.18 -2.43
N GLN A 182 -24.90 -44.12 -1.65
CA GLN A 182 -25.41 -45.39 -2.17
C GLN A 182 -26.68 -45.20 -3.00
N ILE A 183 -27.55 -44.27 -2.60
CA ILE A 183 -28.82 -43.99 -3.30
C ILE A 183 -28.71 -42.89 -4.35
N ASP A 184 -27.52 -42.29 -4.53
CA ASP A 184 -27.31 -41.13 -5.38
C ASP A 184 -28.27 -39.97 -5.06
N GLY A 185 -28.52 -39.77 -3.76
CA GLY A 185 -29.48 -38.81 -3.24
C GLY A 185 -28.83 -37.57 -2.64
N GLU A 186 -29.65 -36.55 -2.42
CA GLU A 186 -29.23 -35.28 -1.84
C GLU A 186 -29.96 -34.98 -0.54
N VAL A 187 -29.26 -34.33 0.39
CA VAL A 187 -29.80 -33.96 1.70
C VAL A 187 -30.12 -32.47 1.77
N ILE A 188 -31.26 -32.17 2.38
CA ILE A 188 -31.66 -30.82 2.78
C ILE A 188 -31.64 -30.79 4.31
N PHE A 189 -30.79 -29.93 4.86
CA PHE A 189 -30.76 -29.62 6.28
C PHE A 189 -31.58 -28.35 6.53
N ASP A 190 -32.66 -28.49 7.31
CA ASP A 190 -33.37 -27.35 7.89
C ASP A 190 -33.32 -27.49 9.41
N ASN A 191 -32.26 -26.94 10.00
CA ASN A 191 -31.96 -27.11 11.42
C ASN A 191 -31.94 -28.61 11.82
N TYR A 192 -32.87 -29.04 12.67
CA TYR A 192 -33.01 -30.43 13.14
C TYR A 192 -33.89 -31.31 12.24
N ASN A 193 -34.47 -30.73 11.20
CA ASN A 193 -35.28 -31.42 10.21
C ASN A 193 -34.42 -31.79 9.00
N ILE A 194 -34.49 -33.06 8.59
CA ILE A 194 -33.72 -33.58 7.46
C ILE A 194 -34.71 -34.05 6.40
N ALA A 195 -34.44 -33.71 5.14
CA ALA A 195 -35.10 -34.32 4.00
C ALA A 195 -34.07 -34.96 3.06
N ILE A 196 -34.45 -36.08 2.44
CA ILE A 196 -33.66 -36.79 1.43
C ILE A 196 -34.40 -36.71 0.10
N VAL A 197 -33.77 -36.15 -0.92
CA VAL A 197 -34.38 -35.95 -2.24
C VAL A 197 -33.54 -36.64 -3.30
N GLU A 198 -34.12 -36.94 -4.46
CA GLU A 198 -33.31 -37.42 -5.59
C GLU A 198 -32.38 -36.29 -6.07
N GLN A 199 -32.95 -35.10 -6.22
CA GLN A 199 -32.23 -33.93 -6.69
C GLN A 199 -32.83 -32.66 -6.07
N ARG A 200 -32.03 -31.90 -5.32
CA ARG A 200 -32.44 -30.61 -4.74
C ARG A 200 -32.55 -29.55 -5.84
N GLY A 201 -33.55 -28.69 -5.71
CA GLY A 201 -33.73 -27.54 -6.58
C GLY A 201 -34.52 -27.86 -7.85
N GLN A 202 -34.76 -26.83 -8.63
CA GLN A 202 -35.70 -26.86 -9.75
C GLN A 202 -35.11 -26.16 -10.97
N ASN A 203 -35.69 -26.45 -12.14
CA ASN A 203 -35.31 -25.80 -13.38
C ASN A 203 -35.96 -24.41 -13.46
N LEU A 204 -35.22 -23.39 -13.06
CA LEU A 204 -35.70 -22.02 -13.03
C LEU A 204 -35.35 -21.29 -14.33
N ALA A 205 -36.21 -20.36 -14.72
CA ALA A 205 -35.92 -19.41 -15.79
C ALA A 205 -34.98 -18.27 -15.33
N THR A 206 -34.53 -18.30 -14.07
CA THR A 206 -33.60 -17.32 -13.50
C THR A 206 -32.28 -17.35 -14.27
N GLU A 207 -31.82 -16.14 -14.61
CA GLU A 207 -30.69 -15.95 -15.51
C GLU A 207 -29.67 -15.01 -14.87
N PHE A 208 -28.43 -15.48 -14.81
CA PHE A 208 -27.24 -14.71 -14.49
C PHE A 208 -26.67 -14.17 -15.81
N ARG A 209 -26.67 -12.85 -16.00
CA ARG A 209 -26.21 -12.21 -17.25
C ARG A 209 -25.30 -11.01 -16.99
N VAL A 210 -24.24 -10.88 -17.80
CA VAL A 210 -23.43 -9.66 -17.89
C VAL A 210 -24.30 -8.47 -18.32
N GLY A 211 -24.11 -7.32 -17.66
CA GLY A 211 -24.98 -6.16 -17.84
C GLY A 211 -26.32 -6.22 -17.09
N LYS A 212 -26.63 -7.34 -16.41
CA LYS A 212 -27.76 -7.47 -15.48
C LYS A 212 -27.27 -7.63 -14.04
N ASN A 213 -26.85 -8.83 -13.67
CA ASN A 213 -26.53 -9.22 -12.30
C ASN A 213 -25.16 -9.89 -12.15
N ILE A 214 -24.45 -10.25 -13.22
CA ILE A 214 -23.06 -10.72 -13.12
C ILE A 214 -22.12 -9.55 -12.89
N LYS A 215 -21.25 -9.67 -11.88
CA LYS A 215 -20.10 -8.79 -11.62
C LYS A 215 -18.78 -9.39 -12.10
N LYS A 216 -18.64 -10.71 -11.95
CA LYS A 216 -17.45 -11.46 -12.33
C LYS A 216 -17.86 -12.85 -12.80
N SER A 217 -17.21 -13.33 -13.85
CA SER A 217 -17.40 -14.65 -14.44
C SER A 217 -16.03 -15.29 -14.62
N VAL A 218 -15.87 -16.51 -14.11
CA VAL A 218 -14.67 -17.33 -14.33
C VAL A 218 -15.13 -18.71 -14.77
N GLN A 219 -14.68 -19.15 -15.95
CA GLN A 219 -14.88 -20.51 -16.44
C GLN A 219 -13.58 -21.30 -16.28
N GLU A 220 -13.66 -22.41 -15.57
CA GLU A 220 -12.57 -23.37 -15.44
C GLU A 220 -12.97 -24.68 -16.11
N LYS A 221 -12.08 -25.22 -16.95
CA LYS A 221 -12.27 -26.50 -17.65
C LYS A 221 -11.09 -27.40 -17.35
N SER A 222 -11.34 -28.62 -16.88
CA SER A 222 -10.30 -29.62 -16.68
C SER A 222 -10.63 -30.93 -17.39
N SER A 223 -9.60 -31.47 -18.06
CA SER A 223 -9.62 -32.80 -18.68
C SER A 223 -8.87 -33.86 -17.87
N ASP A 224 -8.38 -33.51 -16.68
CA ASP A 224 -7.44 -34.35 -15.93
C ASP A 224 -8.04 -35.68 -15.49
N GLU A 225 -9.35 -35.68 -15.20
CA GLU A 225 -10.08 -36.84 -14.72
C GLU A 225 -11.01 -37.49 -15.76
N ILE A 226 -10.93 -37.09 -17.04
CA ILE A 226 -11.77 -37.69 -18.08
C ILE A 226 -11.40 -39.17 -18.23
N ILE A 227 -12.42 -40.02 -18.20
CA ILE A 227 -12.30 -41.46 -18.47
C ILE A 227 -12.87 -41.74 -19.85
N THR A 228 -12.08 -42.34 -20.73
CA THR A 228 -12.58 -42.82 -22.03
C THR A 228 -12.53 -44.33 -22.19
N ARG A 229 -11.92 -45.04 -21.24
CA ARG A 229 -12.02 -46.49 -21.08
C ARG A 229 -12.10 -46.88 -19.61
N LEU A 230 -13.17 -47.55 -19.21
CA LEU A 230 -13.40 -47.94 -17.82
C LEU A 230 -13.34 -49.46 -17.67
N TYR A 231 -12.37 -49.96 -16.90
CA TYR A 231 -12.35 -51.35 -16.43
C TYR A 231 -13.26 -51.49 -15.22
N VAL A 232 -14.16 -52.46 -15.24
CA VAL A 232 -15.22 -52.62 -14.22
C VAL A 232 -15.06 -53.95 -13.50
N PHE A 233 -14.92 -53.89 -12.18
CA PHE A 233 -14.79 -55.06 -11.32
C PHE A 233 -15.89 -55.07 -10.25
N GLY A 234 -16.49 -56.22 -10.01
CA GLY A 234 -17.50 -56.45 -8.97
C GLY A 234 -16.97 -57.28 -7.80
N LYS A 235 -17.89 -57.74 -6.96
CA LYS A 235 -17.61 -58.59 -5.78
C LYS A 235 -16.72 -59.78 -6.14
N ASN A 236 -15.72 -60.06 -5.30
CA ASN A 236 -14.77 -61.17 -5.49
C ASN A 236 -14.04 -61.17 -6.86
N GLY A 237 -13.85 -60.00 -7.49
CA GLY A 237 -13.17 -59.88 -8.78
C GLY A 237 -14.03 -60.23 -9.99
N LEU A 238 -15.36 -60.25 -9.85
CA LEU A 238 -16.30 -60.39 -10.96
C LEU A 238 -15.99 -59.38 -12.08
N THR A 239 -16.08 -59.81 -13.34
CA THR A 239 -15.88 -58.94 -14.52
C THR A 239 -17.13 -58.87 -15.38
N ILE A 240 -17.20 -57.85 -16.24
CA ILE A 240 -18.28 -57.70 -17.23
C ILE A 240 -18.07 -58.52 -18.52
N GLU A 241 -16.99 -59.31 -18.64
CA GLU A 241 -16.65 -60.02 -19.90
C GLU A 241 -17.78 -60.92 -20.41
N SER A 242 -18.47 -61.60 -19.50
CA SER A 242 -19.56 -62.53 -19.83
C SER A 242 -20.77 -61.84 -20.46
N VAL A 243 -20.92 -60.53 -20.27
CA VAL A 243 -22.07 -59.72 -20.74
C VAL A 243 -21.67 -58.56 -21.65
N ASN A 244 -20.37 -58.40 -21.93
CA ASN A 244 -19.81 -57.28 -22.71
C ASN A 244 -18.87 -57.78 -23.81
N ASN A 245 -19.32 -58.73 -24.62
CA ASN A 245 -18.61 -59.26 -25.80
C ASN A 245 -17.16 -59.74 -25.50
N GLY A 246 -16.90 -60.28 -24.30
CA GLY A 246 -15.57 -60.73 -23.89
C GLY A 246 -14.60 -59.62 -23.47
N LEU A 247 -15.07 -58.38 -23.31
CA LEU A 247 -14.26 -57.25 -22.87
C LEU A 247 -14.49 -56.93 -21.39
N LYS A 248 -13.40 -56.69 -20.64
CA LYS A 248 -13.42 -56.25 -19.22
C LYS A 248 -13.71 -54.75 -19.05
N TYR A 249 -13.77 -54.01 -20.15
CA TYR A 249 -13.86 -52.55 -20.13
C TYR A 249 -14.98 -52.03 -21.02
N ILE A 250 -15.41 -50.80 -20.73
CA ILE A 250 -16.38 -50.03 -21.49
C ILE A 250 -15.63 -48.85 -22.12
N ASP A 251 -15.78 -48.67 -23.43
CA ASP A 251 -15.24 -47.50 -24.14
C ASP A 251 -16.31 -46.40 -24.22
N SER A 252 -15.88 -45.15 -24.02
CA SER A 252 -16.72 -43.97 -24.21
C SER A 252 -16.85 -43.62 -25.70
N ASP A 253 -17.97 -43.01 -26.10
CA ASP A 253 -18.16 -42.47 -27.45
C ASP A 253 -17.08 -41.41 -27.80
N ASN A 254 -16.55 -40.71 -26.80
CA ASN A 254 -15.53 -39.67 -26.96
C ASN A 254 -14.10 -40.21 -26.98
N ILE A 255 -13.89 -41.54 -27.04
CA ILE A 255 -12.55 -42.15 -26.99
C ILE A 255 -11.62 -41.66 -28.10
N ASN A 256 -12.19 -41.31 -29.26
CA ASN A 256 -11.44 -40.84 -30.42
C ASN A 256 -11.04 -39.36 -30.35
N ASP A 257 -11.56 -38.59 -29.38
CA ASP A 257 -11.17 -37.20 -29.16
C ASP A 257 -9.77 -37.08 -28.52
N PHE A 258 -9.24 -38.21 -28.03
CA PHE A 258 -7.96 -38.28 -27.34
C PHE A 258 -6.98 -39.16 -28.13
N LYS A 259 -5.71 -38.73 -28.16
CA LYS A 259 -4.62 -39.49 -28.83
C LYS A 259 -4.47 -40.92 -28.30
N TYR A 260 -4.75 -41.11 -27.00
CA TYR A 260 -4.73 -42.40 -26.32
C TYR A 260 -5.95 -42.50 -25.40
N PRO A 261 -6.53 -43.70 -25.21
CA PRO A 261 -7.57 -43.92 -24.21
C PRO A 261 -7.12 -43.48 -22.83
N LYS A 262 -8.02 -42.83 -22.09
CA LYS A 262 -7.84 -42.46 -20.69
C LYS A 262 -8.46 -43.57 -19.84
N GLU A 263 -7.59 -44.48 -19.40
CA GLU A 263 -8.00 -45.73 -18.77
C GLU A 263 -8.11 -45.59 -17.23
N LYS A 264 -9.21 -46.09 -16.65
CA LYS A 264 -9.40 -46.17 -15.18
C LYS A 264 -10.04 -47.50 -14.80
N ALA A 265 -9.71 -48.03 -13.63
CA ALA A 265 -10.42 -49.15 -13.02
C ALA A 265 -11.36 -48.66 -11.91
N VAL A 266 -12.55 -49.24 -11.84
CA VAL A 266 -13.52 -49.02 -10.75
C VAL A 266 -13.97 -50.35 -10.16
N TYR A 267 -14.26 -50.34 -8.86
CA TYR A 267 -14.62 -51.53 -8.08
C TYR A 267 -15.98 -51.31 -7.41
N PHE A 268 -16.98 -52.09 -7.81
CA PHE A 268 -18.29 -52.16 -7.19
C PHE A 268 -18.38 -53.43 -6.34
N ASN A 269 -17.74 -53.40 -5.17
CA ASN A 269 -17.52 -54.60 -4.35
C ASN A 269 -18.81 -55.26 -3.83
N ASP A 270 -19.94 -54.55 -3.92
CA ASP A 270 -21.25 -55.04 -3.49
C ASP A 270 -22.06 -55.71 -4.61
N ILE A 271 -21.64 -55.56 -5.87
CA ILE A 271 -22.36 -56.12 -7.04
C ILE A 271 -21.78 -57.49 -7.41
N ASP A 272 -22.60 -58.54 -7.37
CA ASP A 272 -22.24 -59.92 -7.75
C ASP A 272 -22.92 -60.43 -9.04
N ASN A 273 -23.68 -59.57 -9.72
CA ASN A 273 -24.31 -59.86 -11.01
C ASN A 273 -23.61 -59.11 -12.18
N PRO A 274 -23.13 -59.82 -13.23
CA PRO A 274 -22.45 -59.18 -14.36
C PRO A 274 -23.27 -58.12 -15.10
N ASN A 275 -24.60 -58.29 -15.25
CA ASN A 275 -25.44 -57.33 -15.97
C ASN A 275 -25.63 -56.04 -15.17
N GLU A 276 -25.87 -56.16 -13.86
CA GLU A 276 -25.95 -55.02 -12.96
C GLU A 276 -24.60 -54.30 -12.88
N LEU A 277 -23.50 -55.06 -12.89
CA LEU A 277 -22.15 -54.51 -12.92
C LEU A 277 -21.87 -53.72 -14.21
N LEU A 278 -22.32 -54.22 -15.36
CA LEU A 278 -22.23 -53.51 -16.64
C LEU A 278 -23.04 -52.21 -16.61
N GLN A 279 -24.26 -52.23 -16.08
CA GLN A 279 -25.11 -51.04 -15.95
C GLN A 279 -24.47 -49.99 -15.02
N ALA A 280 -23.96 -50.41 -13.85
CA ALA A 280 -23.27 -49.53 -12.92
C ALA A 280 -22.00 -48.91 -13.55
N GLY A 281 -21.22 -49.72 -14.28
CA GLY A 281 -20.06 -49.24 -15.03
C GLY A 281 -20.42 -48.25 -16.14
N GLN A 282 -21.52 -48.48 -16.86
CA GLN A 282 -22.00 -47.55 -17.90
C GLN A 282 -22.44 -46.21 -17.30
N LYS A 283 -23.18 -46.23 -16.18
CA LYS A 283 -23.58 -45.02 -15.46
C LYS A 283 -22.35 -44.22 -15.01
N TYR A 284 -21.40 -44.89 -14.35
CA TYR A 284 -20.15 -44.25 -13.90
C TYR A 284 -19.34 -43.65 -15.05
N LEU A 285 -19.24 -44.35 -16.19
CA LEU A 285 -18.53 -43.83 -17.36
C LEU A 285 -19.25 -42.60 -17.95
N GLN A 286 -20.59 -42.61 -18.04
CA GLN A 286 -21.35 -41.47 -18.55
C GLN A 286 -21.15 -40.20 -17.71
N GLU A 287 -20.99 -40.34 -16.39
CA GLU A 287 -20.75 -39.23 -15.48
C GLU A 287 -19.31 -38.69 -15.54
N ASN A 288 -18.36 -39.51 -15.99
CA ASN A 288 -16.92 -39.21 -15.92
C ASN A 288 -16.23 -39.14 -17.30
N ASN A 289 -16.99 -39.23 -18.41
CA ASN A 289 -16.45 -39.18 -19.77
C ASN A 289 -16.48 -37.78 -20.43
N GLN A 290 -16.88 -36.76 -19.68
CA GLN A 290 -16.94 -35.38 -20.13
C GLN A 290 -15.93 -34.51 -19.38
N THR A 291 -15.46 -33.44 -20.02
CA THR A 291 -14.66 -32.41 -19.36
C THR A 291 -15.43 -31.82 -18.19
N LYS A 292 -14.76 -31.72 -17.03
CA LYS A 292 -15.33 -31.03 -15.87
C LYS A 292 -15.29 -29.54 -16.13
N VAL A 293 -16.43 -28.87 -15.98
CA VAL A 293 -16.55 -27.43 -16.18
C VAL A 293 -17.18 -26.80 -14.96
N ILE A 294 -16.50 -25.81 -14.40
CA ILE A 294 -16.93 -25.03 -13.26
C ILE A 294 -17.03 -23.56 -13.67
N TYR A 295 -18.12 -22.92 -13.26
CA TYR A 295 -18.41 -21.51 -13.48
C TYR A 295 -18.48 -20.82 -12.12
N ASN A 296 -17.45 -20.07 -11.76
CA ASN A 296 -17.44 -19.23 -10.56
C ASN A 296 -17.98 -17.86 -10.93
N ILE A 297 -19.20 -17.54 -10.49
CA ILE A 297 -19.90 -16.31 -10.86
C ILE A 297 -20.17 -15.47 -9.61
N ASP A 298 -19.62 -14.26 -9.57
CA ASP A 298 -19.97 -13.27 -8.56
C ASP A 298 -21.18 -12.48 -9.10
N ILE A 299 -22.24 -12.40 -8.30
CA ILE A 299 -23.51 -11.78 -8.70
C ILE A 299 -24.00 -10.75 -7.69
N ILE A 300 -24.86 -9.85 -8.17
CA ILE A 300 -25.83 -9.14 -7.34
C ILE A 300 -27.05 -10.05 -7.22
N ASP A 301 -27.37 -10.50 -6.00
CA ASP A 301 -28.52 -11.36 -5.74
C ASP A 301 -29.83 -10.55 -5.83
N LEU A 302 -30.40 -10.52 -7.02
CA LEU A 302 -31.66 -9.85 -7.31
C LEU A 302 -32.86 -10.51 -6.63
N SER A 303 -32.77 -11.76 -6.14
CA SER A 303 -33.88 -12.43 -5.45
C SER A 303 -34.32 -11.69 -4.19
N LYS A 304 -33.39 -10.99 -3.53
CA LYS A 304 -33.67 -10.17 -2.34
C LYS A 304 -34.48 -8.91 -2.66
N ILE A 305 -34.59 -8.55 -3.94
CA ILE A 305 -35.33 -7.39 -4.42
C ILE A 305 -36.58 -7.81 -5.20
N TYR A 306 -36.45 -8.81 -6.06
CA TYR A 306 -37.46 -9.23 -7.01
C TYR A 306 -37.80 -10.73 -6.83
N PRO A 307 -39.01 -11.07 -6.38
CA PRO A 307 -39.41 -12.47 -6.16
C PRO A 307 -39.28 -13.37 -7.40
N VAL A 308 -39.40 -12.79 -8.61
CA VAL A 308 -39.25 -13.52 -9.88
C VAL A 308 -37.81 -13.94 -10.18
N GLU A 309 -36.83 -13.36 -9.49
CA GLU A 309 -35.40 -13.68 -9.61
C GLU A 309 -34.96 -14.67 -8.51
N LYS A 310 -35.90 -15.33 -7.81
CA LYS A 310 -35.58 -16.29 -6.76
C LYS A 310 -34.80 -17.47 -7.33
N PHE A 311 -33.79 -17.89 -6.59
CA PHE A 311 -33.03 -19.12 -6.81
C PHE A 311 -32.51 -19.63 -5.45
N SER A 312 -32.03 -20.86 -5.42
CA SER A 312 -31.53 -21.56 -4.25
C SER A 312 -30.47 -22.57 -4.67
N LEU A 313 -29.71 -23.08 -3.71
CA LEU A 313 -28.78 -24.17 -3.94
C LEU A 313 -29.48 -25.37 -4.59
N GLY A 314 -28.87 -25.95 -5.63
CA GLY A 314 -29.42 -27.03 -6.43
C GLY A 314 -30.28 -26.60 -7.62
N ASP A 315 -30.69 -25.33 -7.71
CA ASP A 315 -31.46 -24.86 -8.88
C ASP A 315 -30.60 -24.87 -10.15
N THR A 316 -31.25 -25.15 -11.28
CA THR A 316 -30.63 -25.02 -12.60
C THR A 316 -30.92 -23.64 -13.14
N CYS A 317 -29.86 -22.87 -13.41
CA CYS A 317 -29.94 -21.49 -13.89
C CYS A 317 -29.13 -21.31 -15.17
N ARG A 318 -29.48 -20.29 -15.94
CA ARG A 318 -28.75 -19.93 -17.16
C ARG A 318 -27.67 -18.88 -16.85
N VAL A 319 -26.46 -19.11 -17.35
CA VAL A 319 -25.33 -18.17 -17.27
C VAL A 319 -25.03 -17.66 -18.68
N LEU A 320 -25.06 -16.33 -18.84
CA LEU A 320 -24.83 -15.62 -20.09
C LEU A 320 -23.74 -14.56 -19.94
N ASP A 321 -22.59 -14.85 -20.55
CA ASP A 321 -21.50 -13.92 -20.76
C ASP A 321 -21.05 -14.02 -22.22
N GLU A 322 -21.55 -13.10 -23.04
CA GLU A 322 -21.30 -13.11 -24.49
C GLU A 322 -19.84 -12.83 -24.82
N GLU A 323 -19.15 -12.01 -24.01
CA GLU A 323 -17.75 -11.63 -24.23
C GLU A 323 -16.80 -12.82 -23.98
N LEU A 324 -17.11 -13.66 -22.97
CA LEU A 324 -16.40 -14.92 -22.72
C LEU A 324 -16.95 -16.11 -23.50
N SER A 325 -17.95 -15.92 -24.37
CA SER A 325 -18.64 -16.99 -25.10
C SER A 325 -19.23 -18.07 -24.18
N ILE A 326 -19.71 -17.67 -23.00
CA ILE A 326 -20.41 -18.54 -22.05
C ILE A 326 -21.92 -18.37 -22.27
N SER A 327 -22.56 -19.42 -22.77
CA SER A 327 -24.02 -19.55 -22.77
C SER A 327 -24.37 -20.97 -22.34
N VAL A 328 -24.47 -21.17 -21.03
CA VAL A 328 -24.68 -22.48 -20.43
C VAL A 328 -25.90 -22.46 -19.51
N THR A 329 -26.56 -23.60 -19.40
CA THR A 329 -27.56 -23.88 -18.36
C THR A 329 -26.94 -24.91 -17.45
N ALA A 330 -26.70 -24.55 -16.19
CA ALA A 330 -25.96 -25.36 -15.23
C ALA A 330 -26.59 -25.25 -13.84
N ARG A 331 -26.30 -26.23 -13.00
CA ARG A 331 -26.87 -26.36 -11.66
C ARG A 331 -25.99 -25.65 -10.64
N ILE A 332 -26.60 -24.97 -9.67
CA ILE A 332 -25.87 -24.28 -8.59
C ILE A 332 -25.40 -25.33 -7.57
N MET A 333 -24.10 -25.58 -7.56
CA MET A 333 -23.45 -26.58 -6.68
C MET A 333 -22.97 -25.97 -5.36
N GLN A 334 -22.69 -24.67 -5.36
CA GLN A 334 -22.34 -23.91 -4.16
C GLN A 334 -22.97 -22.52 -4.21
N TYR A 335 -23.42 -22.06 -3.04
CA TYR A 335 -24.02 -20.77 -2.83
C TYR A 335 -23.39 -20.08 -1.62
N GLU A 336 -22.60 -19.03 -1.90
CA GLU A 336 -22.05 -18.13 -0.87
C GLU A 336 -22.84 -16.84 -0.92
N TYR A 337 -23.63 -16.55 0.11
CA TYR A 337 -24.48 -15.37 0.13
C TYR A 337 -24.39 -14.60 1.44
N TYR A 338 -24.70 -13.31 1.34
CA TYR A 338 -24.66 -12.39 2.45
C TYR A 338 -26.09 -11.89 2.73
N PRO A 339 -26.75 -12.35 3.81
CA PRO A 339 -28.15 -12.03 4.08
C PRO A 339 -28.48 -10.52 4.09
N TYR A 340 -27.49 -9.67 4.38
CA TYR A 340 -27.61 -8.21 4.47
C TYR A 340 -26.93 -7.45 3.34
N ASP A 341 -26.19 -8.15 2.48
CA ASP A 341 -25.30 -7.55 1.48
C ASP A 341 -25.41 -8.33 0.17
N TYR A 342 -26.61 -8.28 -0.41
CA TYR A 342 -26.98 -9.02 -1.61
C TYR A 342 -26.08 -8.71 -2.81
N GLU A 343 -25.33 -7.62 -2.78
CA GLU A 343 -24.35 -7.27 -3.81
C GLU A 343 -23.12 -8.18 -3.81
N ASN A 344 -22.83 -8.94 -2.75
CA ASN A 344 -21.59 -9.71 -2.59
C ASN A 344 -21.74 -11.23 -2.73
N THR A 345 -22.84 -11.67 -3.32
CA THR A 345 -23.17 -13.09 -3.50
C THR A 345 -22.29 -13.77 -4.56
N LYS A 346 -21.96 -15.04 -4.35
CA LYS A 346 -21.27 -15.89 -5.31
C LYS A 346 -21.99 -17.22 -5.48
N VAL A 347 -22.04 -17.69 -6.71
CA VAL A 347 -22.58 -18.99 -7.07
C VAL A 347 -21.53 -19.75 -7.87
N VAL A 348 -21.38 -21.04 -7.57
CA VAL A 348 -20.59 -21.97 -8.38
C VAL A 348 -21.56 -22.88 -9.11
N LEU A 349 -21.49 -22.87 -10.44
CA LEU A 349 -22.30 -23.75 -11.28
C LEU A 349 -21.40 -24.73 -12.03
N GLY A 350 -21.85 -25.95 -12.25
CA GLY A 350 -21.03 -26.93 -12.96
C GLY A 350 -21.72 -28.27 -13.20
N ASN A 351 -20.98 -29.18 -13.82
CA ASN A 351 -21.39 -30.58 -14.05
C ASN A 351 -20.65 -31.57 -13.12
N TYR A 352 -19.86 -31.08 -12.18
CA TYR A 352 -19.13 -31.89 -11.21
C TYR A 352 -18.89 -31.11 -9.92
N GLN A 353 -18.80 -31.83 -8.81
CA GLN A 353 -18.40 -31.32 -7.50
C GLN A 353 -17.43 -32.34 -6.86
N GLU A 354 -16.39 -31.87 -6.17
CA GLU A 354 -15.49 -32.77 -5.44
C GLU A 354 -16.26 -33.58 -4.38
N ASN A 355 -15.96 -34.88 -4.30
CA ASN A 355 -16.69 -35.83 -3.46
C ASN A 355 -16.57 -35.49 -1.96
N ILE A 356 -17.71 -35.21 -1.31
CA ILE A 356 -17.79 -34.81 0.10
C ILE A 356 -17.36 -35.91 1.09
N VAL A 357 -17.45 -37.19 0.70
CA VAL A 357 -17.08 -38.30 1.59
C VAL A 357 -15.60 -38.22 1.99
N ASN A 358 -14.73 -37.79 1.07
CA ASN A 358 -13.32 -37.52 1.37
C ASN A 358 -13.17 -36.35 2.35
N THR A 359 -14.01 -35.32 2.22
CA THR A 359 -14.01 -34.15 3.10
C THR A 359 -14.46 -34.48 4.52
N ILE A 360 -15.35 -35.46 4.73
CA ILE A 360 -15.78 -35.89 6.08
C ILE A 360 -14.65 -36.64 6.79
N ASP A 361 -13.98 -37.58 6.09
CA ASP A 361 -12.80 -38.25 6.64
C ASP A 361 -11.65 -37.25 6.87
N GLU A 362 -11.46 -36.23 6.01
CA GLU A 362 -10.49 -35.13 6.20
C GLU A 362 -10.85 -34.16 7.33
N LEU A 363 -12.12 -33.86 7.55
CA LEU A 363 -12.61 -33.04 8.67
C LEU A 363 -12.50 -33.80 9.99
N GLN A 364 -12.81 -35.10 10.00
CA GLN A 364 -12.54 -35.97 11.13
C GLN A 364 -11.05 -36.14 11.37
N ASP A 365 -10.23 -36.24 10.32
CA ASP A 365 -8.77 -36.25 10.43
C ASP A 365 -8.26 -34.92 10.97
N THR A 366 -8.86 -33.79 10.58
CA THR A 366 -8.48 -32.46 11.06
C THR A 366 -8.89 -32.25 12.52
N LYS A 367 -10.11 -32.65 12.91
CA LYS A 367 -10.60 -32.64 14.30
C LYS A 367 -9.81 -33.62 15.17
N SER A 368 -9.56 -34.83 14.68
CA SER A 368 -8.75 -35.86 15.36
C SER A 368 -7.27 -35.47 15.44
N LYS A 369 -6.71 -34.77 14.43
CA LYS A 369 -5.36 -34.20 14.49
C LYS A 369 -5.33 -33.08 15.53
N ILE A 370 -6.30 -32.17 15.55
CA ILE A 370 -6.37 -31.08 16.53
C ILE A 370 -6.57 -31.62 17.97
N ASP A 371 -7.48 -32.56 18.18
CA ASP A 371 -7.76 -33.16 19.49
C ASP A 371 -6.61 -34.07 19.96
N ASN A 372 -5.94 -34.81 19.07
CA ASN A 372 -4.72 -35.53 19.41
C ASN A 372 -3.54 -34.58 19.70
N LEU A 373 -3.48 -33.41 19.04
CA LEU A 373 -2.44 -32.41 19.29
C LEU A 373 -2.68 -31.66 20.62
N TYR A 374 -3.94 -31.47 21.02
CA TYR A 374 -4.33 -30.85 22.29
C TYR A 374 -4.17 -31.82 23.47
N ASN A 375 -4.65 -33.06 23.34
CA ASN A 375 -4.59 -34.08 24.40
C ASN A 375 -3.19 -34.71 24.58
N LYS A 376 -2.30 -34.61 23.58
CA LYS A 376 -0.88 -34.99 23.72
C LYS A 376 0.04 -33.83 24.10
N GLY A 377 -0.49 -32.61 24.33
CA GLY A 377 0.30 -31.44 24.72
C GLY A 377 1.28 -30.95 23.64
N VAL A 378 1.01 -31.22 22.37
CA VAL A 378 1.93 -31.01 21.23
C VAL A 378 1.90 -29.58 20.70
N ILE A 379 0.94 -28.74 21.12
CA ILE A 379 0.93 -27.31 20.81
C ILE A 379 1.04 -26.51 22.11
N THR A 380 2.21 -25.91 22.35
CA THR A 380 2.25 -24.56 22.97
C THR A 380 2.41 -23.53 21.85
N PRO A 381 2.16 -22.23 22.10
CA PRO A 381 2.05 -21.17 21.07
C PRO A 381 3.27 -20.92 20.15
N LYS A 382 4.27 -21.81 20.11
CA LYS A 382 5.47 -21.72 19.29
C LYS A 382 5.82 -23.10 18.69
N ASN A 383 5.40 -23.32 17.44
CA ASN A 383 5.75 -24.46 16.56
C ASN A 383 7.17 -25.00 16.80
N THR A 384 7.32 -26.04 17.62
CA THR A 384 8.55 -26.83 17.73
C THR A 384 8.16 -28.31 17.68
N LEU A 385 8.81 -29.09 16.81
CA LEU A 385 8.52 -30.51 16.58
C LEU A 385 8.79 -31.36 17.84
N SER A 386 7.81 -32.16 18.28
CA SER A 386 7.96 -33.04 19.46
C SER A 386 8.49 -34.45 19.08
N SER A 387 9.20 -35.07 20.02
CA SER A 387 9.95 -36.33 19.99
C SER A 387 9.12 -37.62 19.82
N GLN A 388 7.86 -37.55 19.42
CA GLN A 388 6.89 -38.67 19.56
C GLN A 388 6.90 -39.67 18.39
N TRP A 389 7.29 -39.23 17.19
CA TRP A 389 7.52 -40.13 16.06
C TRP A 389 8.72 -41.07 16.32
N LEU A 390 9.68 -40.59 17.11
CA LEU A 390 10.86 -41.34 17.49
C LEU A 390 10.51 -42.46 18.48
N GLU A 391 9.67 -42.17 19.47
CA GLU A 391 9.19 -43.17 20.44
C GLU A 391 8.40 -44.29 19.76
N GLY A 392 7.52 -43.99 18.80
CA GLY A 392 6.77 -45.04 18.07
C GLY A 392 7.64 -45.97 17.21
N ALA A 393 8.70 -45.43 16.60
CA ALA A 393 9.67 -46.24 15.85
C ALA A 393 10.53 -47.11 16.79
N ILE A 394 10.91 -46.59 17.97
CA ILE A 394 11.64 -47.33 19.02
C ILE A 394 10.76 -48.45 19.59
N ASP A 395 9.49 -48.18 19.88
CA ASP A 395 8.55 -49.15 20.44
C ASP A 395 8.25 -50.29 19.46
N THR A 396 8.08 -49.98 18.17
CA THR A 396 7.85 -50.99 17.13
C THR A 396 9.06 -51.92 16.98
N ALA A 397 10.27 -51.34 16.90
CA ALA A 397 11.50 -52.13 16.82
C ALA A 397 11.70 -53.00 18.08
N THR A 398 11.41 -52.46 19.26
CA THR A 398 11.54 -53.18 20.55
C THR A 398 10.57 -54.36 20.64
N ASN A 399 9.29 -54.17 20.26
CA ASN A 399 8.29 -55.23 20.28
C ASN A 399 8.57 -56.36 19.26
N GLN A 400 9.09 -56.01 18.08
CA GLN A 400 9.51 -57.01 17.09
C GLN A 400 10.70 -57.85 17.57
N ILE A 401 11.67 -57.22 18.25
CA ILE A 401 12.83 -57.93 18.82
C ILE A 401 12.41 -58.85 19.97
N LEU A 402 11.50 -58.40 20.84
CA LEU A 402 11.05 -59.18 22.01
C LEU A 402 10.10 -60.35 21.66
N SER A 403 9.40 -60.28 20.53
CA SER A 403 8.46 -61.32 20.08
C SER A 403 9.07 -62.38 19.16
N GLY A 404 10.28 -62.15 18.64
CA GLY A 404 10.98 -63.06 17.73
C GLY A 404 11.73 -64.21 18.42
N GLY A 405 11.69 -65.41 17.83
CA GLY A 405 12.60 -66.52 18.15
C GLY A 405 13.73 -66.63 17.11
N GLY A 406 14.74 -67.48 17.38
CA GLY A 406 15.82 -67.72 16.42
C GLY A 406 16.63 -68.98 16.73
N TYR A 407 17.26 -69.54 15.70
CA TYR A 407 18.13 -70.71 15.81
C TYR A 407 19.59 -70.29 15.68
N ILE A 408 20.43 -70.76 16.60
CA ILE A 408 21.86 -70.48 16.59
C ILE A 408 22.60 -71.69 16.03
N LYS A 409 23.46 -71.44 15.03
CA LYS A 409 24.38 -72.45 14.49
C LYS A 409 25.78 -71.89 14.30
N GLN A 410 26.75 -72.79 14.37
CA GLN A 410 28.15 -72.50 14.04
C GLN A 410 28.57 -73.35 12.85
N ASP A 411 29.10 -72.70 11.82
CA ASP A 411 29.73 -73.34 10.68
C ASP A 411 31.22 -72.97 10.61
N ALA A 412 31.93 -73.41 9.56
CA ALA A 412 33.34 -73.10 9.37
C ALA A 412 33.63 -71.59 9.10
N ARG A 413 32.60 -70.77 8.86
CA ARG A 413 32.70 -69.36 8.47
C ARG A 413 32.23 -68.40 9.56
N GLY A 414 31.64 -68.90 10.66
CA GLY A 414 31.29 -68.11 11.84
C GLY A 414 29.97 -68.51 12.48
N LEU A 415 29.35 -67.53 13.15
CA LEU A 415 28.07 -67.68 13.84
C LEU A 415 26.91 -67.26 12.93
N LEU A 416 25.82 -68.01 12.99
CA LEU A 416 24.57 -67.76 12.27
C LEU A 416 23.41 -67.69 13.25
N ILE A 417 22.59 -66.65 13.13
CA ILE A 417 21.24 -66.58 13.70
C ILE A 417 20.25 -66.67 12.53
N LEU A 418 19.35 -67.64 12.59
CA LEU A 418 18.46 -68.03 11.51
C LEU A 418 17.00 -68.01 11.97
N ASP A 419 16.09 -67.69 11.05
CA ASP A 419 14.65 -67.84 11.23
C ASP A 419 14.13 -69.28 11.00
N ASN A 420 14.99 -70.19 10.50
CA ASN A 420 14.64 -71.60 10.24
C ASN A 420 15.76 -72.56 10.72
N PRO A 421 15.43 -73.74 11.31
CA PRO A 421 16.46 -74.70 11.76
C PRO A 421 17.21 -75.38 10.60
N ASN A 422 16.62 -75.43 9.40
CA ASN A 422 17.29 -75.86 8.18
C ASN A 422 17.88 -74.65 7.45
N GLU A 423 19.20 -74.59 7.35
CA GLU A 423 19.94 -73.46 6.76
C GLU A 423 19.56 -73.17 5.31
N ASN A 424 19.21 -74.21 4.56
CA ASN A 424 18.84 -74.07 3.15
C ASN A 424 17.44 -73.44 2.96
N LEU A 425 16.67 -73.30 4.03
CA LEU A 425 15.33 -72.71 4.03
C LEU A 425 15.26 -71.37 4.76
N ALA A 426 16.36 -70.92 5.39
CA ALA A 426 16.41 -69.66 6.11
C ALA A 426 16.45 -68.47 5.15
N GLN A 427 15.77 -67.38 5.49
CA GLN A 427 15.72 -66.14 4.69
C GLN A 427 16.35 -64.97 5.44
N ASN A 428 15.97 -64.78 6.71
CA ASN A 428 16.57 -63.77 7.56
C ASN A 428 17.75 -64.37 8.30
N VAL A 429 18.93 -63.84 8.01
CA VAL A 429 20.20 -64.35 8.50
C VAL A 429 21.03 -63.21 9.06
N ILE A 430 21.45 -63.35 10.32
CA ILE A 430 22.53 -62.54 10.89
C ILE A 430 23.79 -63.40 10.87
N ARG A 431 24.84 -62.90 10.22
CA ARG A 431 26.16 -63.54 10.20
C ARG A 431 27.17 -62.67 10.94
N ILE A 432 27.93 -63.33 11.81
CA ILE A 432 29.03 -62.71 12.57
C ILE A 432 30.30 -63.54 12.33
N ASN A 433 31.34 -62.90 11.80
CA ASN A 433 32.66 -63.50 11.62
C ASN A 433 33.78 -62.46 11.71
N GLU A 434 35.02 -62.88 11.44
CA GLU A 434 36.21 -62.04 11.57
C GLU A 434 36.20 -60.76 10.70
N ASN A 435 35.34 -60.69 9.66
CA ASN A 435 35.25 -59.55 8.76
C ASN A 435 34.11 -58.57 9.09
N GLY A 436 33.22 -58.91 10.05
CA GLY A 436 32.18 -58.00 10.52
C GLY A 436 30.83 -58.66 10.85
N ILE A 437 29.80 -57.81 10.89
CA ILE A 437 28.40 -58.17 11.15
C ILE A 437 27.56 -57.76 9.95
N GLY A 438 26.80 -58.71 9.40
CA GLY A 438 25.92 -58.48 8.26
C GLY A 438 24.52 -59.05 8.48
N LEU A 439 23.52 -58.28 8.08
CA LEU A 439 22.12 -58.72 8.02
C LEU A 439 21.74 -59.01 6.56
N SER A 440 21.29 -60.24 6.30
CA SER A 440 20.74 -60.66 5.00
C SER A 440 19.27 -61.05 5.18
N THR A 441 18.44 -60.60 4.25
CA THR A 441 17.03 -60.99 4.16
C THR A 441 16.78 -61.97 3.00
N THR A 442 17.84 -62.48 2.36
CA THR A 442 17.79 -63.33 1.15
C THR A 442 18.49 -64.69 1.35
N GLY A 443 18.67 -65.10 2.60
CA GLY A 443 19.28 -66.37 2.98
C GLY A 443 20.80 -66.33 3.18
N ILE A 444 21.38 -67.51 3.43
CA ILE A 444 22.73 -67.67 3.99
C ILE A 444 23.87 -67.21 3.07
N SER A 445 23.64 -67.16 1.76
CA SER A 445 24.61 -66.71 0.75
C SER A 445 24.18 -65.40 0.05
N GLY A 446 23.22 -64.68 0.64
CA GLY A 446 22.67 -63.43 0.11
C GLY A 446 23.53 -62.18 0.35
N GLU A 447 23.10 -61.04 -0.20
CA GLU A 447 23.77 -59.74 -0.04
C GLU A 447 23.49 -59.08 1.33
N PHE A 448 24.48 -58.35 1.85
CA PHE A 448 24.42 -57.65 3.14
C PHE A 448 24.34 -56.13 2.93
N ARG A 449 23.13 -55.58 2.80
CA ARG A 449 22.88 -54.15 2.49
C ARG A 449 22.99 -53.22 3.70
N THR A 450 22.92 -53.79 4.91
CA THR A 450 23.27 -53.13 6.17
C THR A 450 24.36 -53.96 6.82
N ALA A 451 25.56 -53.39 6.88
CA ALA A 451 26.73 -54.10 7.40
C ALA A 451 27.63 -53.16 8.21
N MET A 452 28.24 -53.73 9.24
CA MET A 452 29.31 -53.09 10.00
C MET A 452 30.58 -53.91 9.81
N THR A 453 31.59 -53.30 9.20
CA THR A 453 32.87 -53.91 8.88
C THR A 453 34.01 -53.08 9.47
N ALA A 454 35.25 -53.57 9.37
CA ALA A 454 36.42 -52.82 9.80
C ALA A 454 36.61 -51.47 9.04
N GLU A 455 36.04 -51.34 7.83
CA GLU A 455 36.11 -50.12 7.00
C GLU A 455 35.01 -49.10 7.32
N GLY A 456 34.05 -49.46 8.18
CA GLY A 456 32.95 -48.59 8.60
C GLY A 456 31.56 -49.22 8.43
N ILE A 457 30.55 -48.35 8.50
CA ILE A 457 29.13 -48.72 8.42
C ILE A 457 28.63 -48.44 7.01
N VAL A 458 28.05 -49.46 6.37
CA VAL A 458 27.32 -49.34 5.11
C VAL A 458 25.84 -49.49 5.42
N ALA A 459 25.06 -48.43 5.19
CA ALA A 459 23.63 -48.39 5.44
C ALA A 459 22.91 -47.52 4.40
N ASP A 460 21.84 -48.04 3.79
CA ASP A 460 21.01 -47.26 2.84
C ASP A 460 20.11 -46.21 3.51
N ARG A 461 19.78 -46.39 4.80
CA ARG A 461 18.94 -45.45 5.55
C ARG A 461 19.27 -45.49 7.04
N ILE A 462 19.46 -44.32 7.63
CA ILE A 462 19.58 -44.13 9.09
C ILE A 462 18.38 -43.31 9.56
N THR A 463 17.40 -43.98 10.18
CA THR A 463 16.24 -43.30 10.78
C THR A 463 16.57 -42.99 12.23
N SER A 464 16.69 -41.70 12.56
CA SER A 464 17.03 -41.23 13.91
C SER A 464 16.27 -39.96 14.24
N GLY A 465 15.86 -39.79 15.50
CA GLY A 465 15.14 -38.60 15.96
C GLY A 465 15.98 -37.35 15.89
N GLN A 466 17.26 -37.52 16.23
CA GLN A 466 18.35 -36.60 15.99
C GLN A 466 19.49 -37.44 15.40
N LEU A 467 19.94 -37.11 14.18
CA LEU A 467 21.15 -37.68 13.60
C LEU A 467 22.30 -36.80 14.04
N SER A 468 23.20 -37.30 14.89
CA SER A 468 24.42 -36.58 15.20
C SER A 468 25.32 -36.59 13.97
N THR A 469 25.23 -35.53 13.16
CA THR A 469 26.01 -35.32 11.93
C THR A 469 27.47 -34.96 12.21
N SER A 470 27.92 -35.09 13.46
CA SER A 470 29.20 -34.61 13.94
C SER A 470 30.43 -35.25 13.26
N LEU A 471 30.30 -36.47 12.74
CA LEU A 471 31.34 -37.14 11.92
C LEU A 471 30.91 -37.35 10.47
N VAL A 472 29.74 -36.79 10.12
CA VAL A 472 29.24 -36.74 8.77
C VAL A 472 30.01 -35.63 8.08
N LYS A 473 30.98 -36.02 7.25
CA LYS A 473 31.60 -35.08 6.31
C LYS A 473 30.62 -34.78 5.19
N ILE A 474 29.94 -33.66 5.37
CA ILE A 474 29.29 -32.93 4.29
C ILE A 474 30.43 -32.20 3.59
N PHE A 475 30.82 -32.65 2.40
CA PHE A 475 31.94 -32.02 1.70
C PHE A 475 31.53 -30.64 1.16
N GLY A 476 31.80 -29.63 2.00
CA GLY A 476 32.16 -28.24 1.68
C GLY A 476 33.66 -28.00 1.88
N ASP A 477 34.14 -26.76 1.79
CA ASP A 477 35.56 -26.41 1.96
C ASP A 477 35.79 -25.32 3.02
N THR A 478 36.99 -24.76 3.13
CA THR A 478 37.31 -23.71 4.12
C THR A 478 36.47 -22.44 3.96
N HIS A 479 35.90 -22.23 2.78
CA HIS A 479 35.11 -21.06 2.45
C HIS A 479 33.62 -21.40 2.31
N PHE A 480 33.21 -22.65 2.57
CA PHE A 480 31.80 -23.08 2.61
C PHE A 480 31.60 -24.13 3.70
N TYR A 481 31.05 -23.71 4.84
CA TYR A 481 30.88 -24.57 6.01
C TYR A 481 29.56 -24.31 6.76
N TRP A 482 29.09 -25.32 7.52
CA TRP A 482 27.85 -25.27 8.30
C TRP A 482 28.22 -25.40 9.77
N ASP A 483 27.81 -24.44 10.59
CA ASP A 483 28.04 -24.44 12.03
C ASP A 483 26.72 -24.34 12.82
N THR A 484 26.81 -24.19 14.14
CA THR A 484 25.64 -24.14 15.03
C THR A 484 24.79 -22.89 14.89
N ASN A 485 25.36 -21.81 14.38
CA ASN A 485 24.68 -20.54 14.17
C ASN A 485 24.06 -20.50 12.79
N GLY A 486 24.74 -21.09 11.80
CA GLY A 486 24.30 -21.00 10.42
C GLY A 486 25.22 -21.64 9.39
N ILE A 487 24.95 -21.32 8.13
CA ILE A 487 25.74 -21.73 6.97
C ILE A 487 26.58 -20.54 6.51
N TYR A 488 27.89 -20.70 6.38
CA TYR A 488 28.84 -19.61 6.10
C TYR A 488 29.53 -19.79 4.75
N ILE A 489 29.74 -18.66 4.07
CA ILE A 489 30.54 -18.53 2.85
C ILE A 489 31.52 -17.38 3.02
N GLN A 490 32.83 -17.65 3.00
CA GLN A 490 33.87 -16.64 3.25
C GLN A 490 34.59 -16.22 1.97
N ASP A 491 34.94 -14.94 1.85
CA ASP A 491 35.82 -14.46 0.79
C ASP A 491 37.24 -15.04 1.00
N PRO A 492 37.81 -15.79 0.04
CA PRO A 492 39.15 -16.34 0.17
C PRO A 492 40.27 -15.29 0.31
N ALA A 493 40.03 -14.04 -0.09
CA ALA A 493 41.03 -12.97 -0.06
C ALA A 493 41.00 -12.14 1.25
N ASP A 494 39.86 -12.09 1.93
CA ASP A 494 39.67 -11.31 3.15
C ASP A 494 38.56 -11.96 4.00
N THR A 495 38.96 -12.78 4.95
CA THR A 495 38.02 -13.58 5.76
C THR A 495 37.14 -12.76 6.69
N ASN A 496 37.42 -11.44 6.86
CA ASN A 496 36.50 -10.50 7.51
C ASN A 496 35.24 -10.25 6.66
N LYS A 497 35.22 -10.79 5.43
CA LYS A 497 34.09 -10.80 4.53
C LYS A 497 33.45 -12.17 4.43
N TYR A 498 32.20 -12.26 4.84
CA TYR A 498 31.45 -13.50 4.72
C TYR A 498 29.96 -13.29 4.58
N ILE A 499 29.31 -14.27 3.97
CA ILE A 499 27.87 -14.46 3.94
C ILE A 499 27.53 -15.53 4.98
N THR A 500 26.50 -15.31 5.78
CA THR A 500 25.97 -16.31 6.71
C THR A 500 24.46 -16.49 6.51
N ILE A 501 23.95 -17.69 6.72
CA ILE A 501 22.53 -18.02 6.81
C ILE A 501 22.29 -18.54 8.23
N ASP A 502 21.76 -17.70 9.10
CA ASP A 502 21.59 -18.00 10.52
C ASP A 502 20.16 -17.68 11.03
N LYS A 503 19.96 -17.81 12.34
CA LYS A 503 18.67 -17.49 13.00
C LYS A 503 18.14 -16.08 12.74
N ASN A 504 18.97 -15.15 12.27
CA ASN A 504 18.60 -13.78 11.95
C ASN A 504 18.43 -13.55 10.43
N GLY A 505 18.63 -14.59 9.60
CA GLY A 505 18.42 -14.54 8.16
C GLY A 505 19.71 -14.68 7.36
N ILE A 506 19.75 -14.07 6.16
CA ILE A 506 20.92 -14.11 5.27
C ILE A 506 21.68 -12.80 5.36
N ARG A 507 22.96 -12.84 5.75
CA ARG A 507 23.70 -11.63 6.12
C ARG A 507 25.11 -11.60 5.55
N TYR A 508 25.55 -10.44 5.06
CA TYR A 508 26.90 -10.19 4.56
C TYR A 508 27.60 -9.12 5.40
N THR A 509 28.88 -9.28 5.68
CA THR A 509 29.70 -8.32 6.43
C THR A 509 31.06 -8.13 5.75
N THR A 510 31.71 -6.99 5.98
CA THR A 510 33.10 -6.74 5.60
C THR A 510 34.05 -6.50 6.77
N ASP A 511 33.51 -6.33 7.96
CA ASP A 511 34.24 -6.00 9.19
C ASP A 511 34.06 -7.10 10.24
N ASP A 512 33.99 -8.34 9.77
CA ASP A 512 33.94 -9.53 10.60
C ASP A 512 32.70 -9.61 11.50
N GLY A 513 31.55 -9.19 10.99
CA GLY A 513 30.27 -9.25 11.68
C GLY A 513 30.08 -8.18 12.76
N ASN A 514 31.02 -7.24 12.91
CA ASN A 514 30.80 -6.03 13.71
C ASN A 514 29.65 -5.20 13.13
N THR A 515 29.52 -5.21 11.80
CA THR A 515 28.37 -4.66 11.08
C THR A 515 28.02 -5.51 9.86
N PHE A 516 26.73 -5.62 9.53
CA PHE A 516 26.28 -6.33 8.33
C PHE A 516 25.89 -5.34 7.23
N ASP A 517 26.57 -5.43 6.09
CA ASP A 517 26.33 -4.63 4.87
C ASP A 517 25.05 -5.04 4.15
N ILE A 518 24.63 -6.29 4.30
CA ILE A 518 23.38 -6.81 3.73
C ILE A 518 22.75 -7.68 4.80
N GLU A 519 21.48 -7.46 5.11
CA GLU A 519 20.71 -8.31 6.04
C GLU A 519 19.30 -8.55 5.51
N ILE A 520 19.04 -9.80 5.13
CA ILE A 520 17.70 -10.30 4.78
C ILE A 520 17.15 -10.98 6.03
N GLY A 521 16.59 -10.18 6.94
CA GLY A 521 15.97 -10.66 8.16
C GLY A 521 14.49 -11.01 8.01
N TRP A 522 13.88 -11.49 9.08
CA TRP A 522 12.48 -11.95 9.12
C TRP A 522 11.42 -10.86 8.89
N ASN A 523 11.83 -9.59 8.93
CA ASN A 523 10.95 -8.42 8.77
C ASN A 523 10.98 -7.82 7.34
N GLY A 524 11.64 -8.48 6.37
CA GLY A 524 11.81 -7.99 4.99
C GLY A 524 13.25 -7.55 4.67
N SER A 525 13.55 -7.34 3.38
CA SER A 525 14.89 -7.01 2.88
C SER A 525 15.32 -5.59 3.26
N ASN A 526 16.06 -5.45 4.35
CA ASN A 526 16.82 -4.22 4.61
C ASN A 526 18.15 -4.33 3.87
N ILE A 527 18.18 -3.88 2.60
CA ILE A 527 19.44 -3.72 1.85
C ILE A 527 20.30 -2.59 2.48
N ILE A 528 19.73 -1.77 3.37
CA ILE A 528 20.41 -0.71 4.10
C ILE A 528 20.20 -0.91 5.59
N THR A 529 21.21 -1.42 6.28
CA THR A 529 21.24 -1.54 7.75
C THR A 529 21.32 -0.16 8.40
N GLU A 530 20.48 0.08 9.40
CA GLU A 530 20.48 1.32 10.18
C GLU A 530 21.86 1.59 10.80
N GLY A 531 22.40 2.80 10.66
CA GLY A 531 23.69 3.18 11.24
C GLY A 531 24.90 2.98 10.31
N LYS A 532 24.75 2.38 9.13
CA LYS A 532 25.88 2.01 8.25
C LYS A 532 25.97 2.89 6.99
N GLU A 533 27.19 3.23 6.58
CA GLU A 533 27.51 4.12 5.46
C GLU A 533 27.73 3.32 4.16
N TYR A 534 26.88 3.54 3.15
CA TYR A 534 26.95 2.92 1.83
C TYR A 534 27.26 3.99 0.79
N SER A 535 28.45 3.92 0.17
CA SER A 535 28.89 4.94 -0.82
C SER A 535 28.75 6.38 -0.30
N LYS A 536 29.13 6.60 0.97
CA LYS A 536 28.98 7.86 1.71
C LYS A 536 27.55 8.23 2.12
N VAL A 537 26.56 7.34 1.98
CA VAL A 537 25.18 7.54 2.44
C VAL A 537 24.89 6.70 3.68
N LYS A 538 24.49 7.31 4.79
CA LYS A 538 24.16 6.64 6.05
C LYS A 538 22.69 6.88 6.39
N ILE A 539 21.94 5.84 6.75
CA ILE A 539 20.55 5.97 7.17
C ILE A 539 20.41 5.54 8.64
N THR A 540 19.86 6.40 9.50
CA THR A 540 19.65 6.11 10.93
C THR A 540 18.26 6.56 11.39
N SER A 541 17.72 5.96 12.47
CA SER A 541 16.45 6.40 13.05
C SER A 541 16.53 7.80 13.66
N GLU A 542 17.69 8.16 14.23
CA GLU A 542 17.91 9.45 14.89
C GLU A 542 18.20 10.58 13.88
N ASN A 543 19.00 10.30 12.84
CA ASN A 543 19.52 11.29 11.91
C ASN A 543 19.04 11.11 10.47
N GLY A 544 18.05 10.26 10.21
CA GLY A 544 17.48 10.05 8.88
C GLY A 544 18.55 9.69 7.84
N ILE A 545 18.61 10.40 6.70
CA ILE A 545 19.61 10.17 5.64
C ILE A 545 20.75 11.19 5.73
N GLU A 546 21.99 10.75 5.85
CA GLU A 546 23.20 11.58 5.90
C GLU A 546 24.11 11.23 4.69
N VAL A 547 24.70 12.23 4.03
CA VAL A 547 25.68 12.05 2.93
C VAL A 547 26.99 12.74 3.28
N PHE A 548 28.11 12.02 3.17
CA PHE A 548 29.45 12.51 3.52
C PHE A 548 30.33 12.76 2.28
N ASP A 549 31.34 13.62 2.40
CA ASP A 549 32.38 13.77 1.36
C ASP A 549 33.56 12.78 1.57
N ALA A 550 34.54 12.83 0.67
CA ALA A 550 35.73 11.98 0.73
C ALA A 550 36.58 12.18 2.00
N ASN A 551 36.42 13.32 2.69
CA ASN A 551 37.13 13.64 3.94
C ASN A 551 36.26 13.35 5.18
N ASN A 552 35.12 12.66 5.01
CA ASN A 552 34.14 12.34 6.05
C ASN A 552 33.43 13.56 6.67
N ASN A 553 33.35 14.68 5.95
CA ASN A 553 32.50 15.79 6.39
C ASN A 553 31.06 15.56 5.91
N GLU A 554 30.08 15.73 6.80
CA GLU A 554 28.65 15.65 6.44
C GLU A 554 28.28 16.80 5.49
N ARG A 555 27.66 16.46 4.36
CA ARG A 555 27.29 17.39 3.28
C ARG A 555 25.80 17.54 3.09
N LEU A 556 25.02 16.48 3.35
CA LEU A 556 23.57 16.47 3.26
C LEU A 556 23.01 15.71 4.46
N LYS A 557 21.94 16.21 5.07
CA LYS A 557 21.17 15.53 6.10
C LYS A 557 19.67 15.71 5.86
N ILE A 558 18.91 14.62 5.86
CA ILE A 558 17.45 14.60 5.76
C ILE A 558 16.92 13.90 7.00
N ALA A 559 16.57 14.68 8.03
CA ALA A 559 16.38 14.18 9.39
C ALA A 559 15.48 15.08 10.22
N ASP A 560 15.18 14.68 11.45
CA ASP A 560 14.80 15.64 12.49
C ASP A 560 15.99 16.55 12.77
N LEU A 561 15.87 17.84 12.41
CA LEU A 561 16.92 18.85 12.63
C LEU A 561 16.77 19.54 14.00
N GLY A 562 15.94 18.96 14.87
CA GLY A 562 15.59 19.44 16.20
C GLY A 562 14.09 19.75 16.29
N SER A 563 13.48 19.40 17.45
CA SER A 563 12.07 19.60 17.83
C SER A 563 11.02 18.61 17.32
N GLY A 564 11.41 17.40 16.87
CA GLY A 564 10.47 16.32 16.56
C GLY A 564 9.90 16.40 15.15
N LYS A 565 10.59 17.07 14.23
CA LYS A 565 10.07 17.38 12.90
C LYS A 565 11.18 17.40 11.83
N TYR A 566 10.87 16.84 10.65
CA TYR A 566 11.84 16.54 9.60
C TYR A 566 12.18 17.74 8.68
N GLY A 567 13.43 17.82 8.21
CA GLY A 567 13.98 18.87 7.35
C GLY A 567 15.15 18.41 6.47
N ILE A 568 15.68 19.30 5.62
CA ILE A 568 16.83 19.04 4.71
C ILE A 568 17.93 20.07 4.97
N GLN A 569 19.14 19.62 5.29
CA GLN A 569 20.30 20.48 5.55
C GLN A 569 21.47 20.15 4.61
N ILE A 570 22.09 21.15 4.00
CA ILE A 570 23.30 21.04 3.18
C ILE A 570 24.43 21.85 3.83
N LYS A 571 25.64 21.31 3.87
CA LYS A 571 26.82 21.95 4.51
C LYS A 571 27.99 22.13 3.54
N LYS A 572 28.87 23.10 3.82
CA LYS A 572 30.25 23.24 3.31
C LYS A 572 31.19 22.23 3.98
N ALA A 573 32.40 22.07 3.43
CA ALA A 573 33.40 21.11 3.95
C ALA A 573 33.89 21.49 5.36
N ASP A 574 33.77 22.77 5.71
CA ASP A 574 34.11 23.32 7.02
C ASP A 574 32.98 23.19 8.05
N GLY A 575 31.86 22.54 7.69
CA GLY A 575 30.70 22.34 8.55
C GLY A 575 29.67 23.47 8.51
N THR A 576 29.93 24.56 7.78
CA THR A 576 29.00 25.69 7.67
C THR A 576 27.75 25.26 6.89
N VAL A 577 26.57 25.42 7.47
CA VAL A 577 25.29 25.16 6.78
C VAL A 577 25.16 26.13 5.62
N THR A 578 24.79 25.65 4.43
CA THR A 578 24.53 26.47 3.23
C THR A 578 23.07 26.48 2.81
N PHE A 579 22.31 25.47 3.18
CA PHE A 579 20.89 25.38 2.87
C PHE A 579 20.21 24.57 3.98
N ASP A 580 19.11 25.05 4.49
CA ASP A 580 18.41 24.46 5.63
C ASP A 580 16.90 24.63 5.45
N VAL A 581 16.18 23.52 5.31
CA VAL A 581 14.71 23.48 5.31
C VAL A 581 14.28 23.05 6.68
N LYS A 582 13.73 23.99 7.44
CA LYS A 582 13.26 23.76 8.80
C LYS A 582 11.85 23.21 8.80
N SER A 583 11.52 22.63 9.93
CA SER A 583 10.28 21.93 10.18
C SER A 583 9.03 22.80 10.33
N ASP A 584 9.20 24.12 10.38
CA ASP A 584 8.14 25.11 10.27
C ASP A 584 7.85 25.52 8.82
N GLY A 585 8.52 24.88 7.85
CA GLY A 585 8.41 25.16 6.42
C GLY A 585 9.31 26.30 5.95
N THR A 586 10.14 26.87 6.82
CA THR A 586 11.08 27.94 6.45
C THR A 586 12.31 27.37 5.76
N VAL A 587 12.74 28.04 4.69
CA VAL A 587 13.99 27.73 3.97
C VAL A 587 14.99 28.82 4.30
N SER A 588 16.12 28.45 4.91
CA SER A 588 17.21 29.34 5.30
C SER A 588 18.46 29.00 4.48
N ILE A 589 19.08 30.00 3.86
CA ILE A 589 20.46 29.89 3.37
C ILE A 589 21.37 30.62 4.34
N ILE A 590 22.44 29.95 4.73
CA ILE A 590 23.48 30.55 5.56
C ILE A 590 24.72 30.58 4.65
N ASP A 591 25.14 31.77 4.23
CA ASP A 591 26.33 31.97 3.39
C ASP A 591 26.20 31.59 1.89
N GLY A 592 25.13 32.09 1.26
CA GLY A 592 24.79 32.03 -0.18
C GLY A 592 23.49 32.81 -0.49
N SER A 593 23.01 32.76 -1.74
CA SER A 593 21.71 33.33 -2.15
C SER A 593 20.77 32.27 -2.76
N ILE A 594 19.45 32.38 -2.51
CA ILE A 594 18.43 31.66 -3.29
C ILE A 594 18.10 32.62 -4.42
N ASP A 595 18.49 32.25 -5.64
CA ASP A 595 18.17 33.02 -6.85
C ASP A 595 17.00 32.33 -7.56
N ILE A 596 15.83 32.94 -7.53
CA ILE A 596 14.66 32.50 -8.29
C ILE A 596 14.55 33.41 -9.51
N THR A 597 14.90 32.88 -10.68
CA THR A 597 14.67 33.55 -11.97
C THR A 597 13.28 33.19 -12.47
N HIS A 598 12.42 34.19 -12.59
CA HIS A 598 11.07 34.04 -13.10
C HIS A 598 11.07 34.00 -14.63
N SER A 599 10.03 33.43 -15.23
CA SER A 599 9.92 33.32 -16.69
C SER A 599 9.89 34.67 -17.42
N ASP A 600 9.60 35.76 -16.71
CA ASP A 600 9.63 37.13 -17.21
C ASP A 600 11.03 37.80 -17.11
N GLY A 601 12.04 37.06 -16.62
CA GLY A 601 13.41 37.54 -16.47
C GLY A 601 13.68 38.30 -15.16
N SER A 602 12.67 38.48 -14.30
CA SER A 602 12.87 39.03 -12.96
C SER A 602 13.55 38.01 -12.04
N GLU A 603 14.26 38.49 -11.02
CA GLU A 603 14.99 37.65 -10.07
C GLU A 603 14.57 37.96 -8.64
N SER A 604 14.43 36.92 -7.82
CA SER A 604 14.28 37.07 -6.37
C SER A 604 15.47 36.42 -5.70
N ILE A 605 16.26 37.22 -4.99
CA ILE A 605 17.51 36.87 -4.33
C ILE A 605 17.28 36.99 -2.83
N LEU A 606 17.36 35.87 -2.09
CA LEU A 606 17.30 35.87 -0.63
C LEU A 606 18.70 35.55 -0.08
N ASP A 607 19.31 36.50 0.65
CA ASP A 607 20.65 36.37 1.23
C ASP A 607 20.71 36.87 2.70
N ALA A 608 21.92 36.95 3.27
CA ALA A 608 22.14 37.41 4.64
C ALA A 608 21.73 38.88 4.90
N ASN A 609 21.53 39.69 3.86
CA ASN A 609 21.10 41.09 3.94
C ASN A 609 19.57 41.24 3.83
N GLY A 610 18.85 40.16 3.53
CA GLY A 610 17.40 40.09 3.42
C GLY A 610 16.93 39.65 2.03
N LEU A 611 15.69 39.98 1.66
CA LEU A 611 15.11 39.60 0.36
C LEU A 611 15.25 40.76 -0.63
N GLN A 612 16.02 40.56 -1.69
CA GLN A 612 16.08 41.46 -2.84
C GLN A 612 15.24 40.91 -3.99
N VAL A 613 14.23 41.65 -4.42
CA VAL A 613 13.44 41.33 -5.63
C VAL A 613 13.87 42.29 -6.73
N ILE A 614 14.54 41.78 -7.76
CA ILE A 614 15.02 42.52 -8.94
C ILE A 614 13.99 42.36 -10.04
N PHE A 615 13.42 43.47 -10.48
CA PHE A 615 12.44 43.50 -11.57
C PHE A 615 13.12 43.69 -12.92
N GLU A 616 14.18 44.52 -13.00
CA GLU A 616 14.82 44.87 -14.29
C GLU A 616 16.32 45.17 -14.13
N LYS A 617 17.13 44.80 -15.15
CA LYS A 617 18.60 44.98 -15.24
C LYS A 617 19.00 45.74 -16.51
N ASP A 618 20.06 46.55 -16.44
CA ASP A 618 20.59 47.30 -17.59
C ASP A 618 21.32 46.41 -18.59
N ALA A 619 21.80 46.99 -19.69
CA ALA A 619 22.55 46.27 -20.74
C ALA A 619 23.87 45.65 -20.26
N TYR A 620 24.33 46.01 -19.05
CA TYR A 620 25.55 45.49 -18.42
C TYR A 620 25.26 44.50 -17.28
N GLY A 621 23.97 44.20 -17.03
CA GLY A 621 23.54 43.25 -16.00
C GLY A 621 23.33 43.84 -14.61
N ASN A 622 23.40 45.17 -14.44
CA ASN A 622 23.19 45.82 -13.15
C ASN A 622 21.70 46.05 -12.86
N PRO A 623 21.19 45.73 -11.65
CA PRO A 623 19.78 45.96 -11.31
C PRO A 623 19.48 47.44 -11.13
N TYR A 624 18.49 47.96 -11.88
CA TYR A 624 18.03 49.35 -11.73
C TYR A 624 16.62 49.47 -11.18
N SER A 625 15.85 48.38 -11.16
CA SER A 625 14.54 48.29 -10.54
C SER A 625 14.52 47.12 -9.58
N TYR A 626 14.46 47.40 -8.27
CA TYR A 626 14.43 46.36 -7.25
C TYR A 626 13.73 46.82 -5.96
N THR A 627 13.32 45.86 -5.13
CA THR A 627 12.86 46.09 -3.75
C THR A 627 13.74 45.27 -2.81
N ILE A 628 14.23 45.87 -1.72
CA ILE A 628 14.92 45.14 -0.65
C ILE A 628 14.01 45.08 0.56
N TYR A 629 13.87 43.91 1.15
CA TYR A 629 13.35 43.72 2.50
C TYR A 629 14.53 43.37 3.38
N ASP A 630 14.70 44.04 4.51
CA ASP A 630 15.76 43.68 5.45
C ASP A 630 15.45 42.35 6.16
N ALA A 631 16.39 41.88 6.98
CA ALA A 631 16.26 40.63 7.74
C ALA A 631 15.04 40.59 8.69
N ASN A 632 14.39 41.72 8.99
CA ASN A 632 13.18 41.81 9.80
C ASN A 632 11.90 41.91 8.95
N GLY A 633 12.01 41.76 7.63
CA GLY A 633 10.90 41.90 6.69
C GLY A 633 10.44 43.34 6.48
N GLN A 634 11.19 44.34 6.99
CA GLN A 634 10.86 45.74 6.73
C GLN A 634 11.33 46.15 5.34
N ARG A 635 10.41 46.77 4.60
CA ARG A 635 10.63 47.16 3.21
C ARG A 635 11.57 48.36 3.15
N ARG A 636 12.82 48.14 2.76
CA ARG A 636 13.78 49.17 2.38
C ARG A 636 13.62 49.45 0.88
N TYR A 637 12.74 50.40 0.57
CA TYR A 637 12.63 50.87 -0.80
C TYR A 637 13.85 51.68 -1.20
N LEU A 638 14.71 51.13 -2.04
CA LEU A 638 15.66 51.90 -2.83
C LEU A 638 15.15 51.90 -4.27
N LYS A 639 14.13 52.73 -4.56
CA LYS A 639 13.70 52.96 -5.93
C LYS A 639 14.76 53.82 -6.62
N GLY A 640 15.64 53.19 -7.39
CA GLY A 640 16.64 53.86 -8.21
C GLY A 640 16.02 54.70 -9.33
N LYS A 641 16.26 56.02 -9.24
CA LYS A 641 16.35 57.06 -10.28
C LYS A 641 15.32 57.11 -11.42
N ARG A 642 14.57 58.23 -11.46
CA ARG A 642 14.34 58.96 -12.72
C ARG A 642 14.75 60.43 -12.59
N VAL A 643 15.50 60.84 -13.61
CA VAL A 643 15.97 62.16 -14.09
C VAL A 643 15.48 63.39 -13.31
N ALA A 644 16.39 64.01 -12.55
CA ALA A 644 16.22 65.41 -12.13
C ALA A 644 16.32 66.29 -13.38
N THR A 645 15.20 66.86 -13.83
CA THR A 645 15.22 67.86 -14.90
C THR A 645 15.48 69.22 -14.26
N PHE A 646 16.66 69.78 -14.51
CA PHE A 646 17.06 71.06 -13.90
C PHE A 646 16.55 72.24 -14.70
N PHE A 647 15.68 73.04 -14.10
CA PHE A 647 15.37 74.39 -14.58
C PHE A 647 16.00 75.40 -13.65
N VAL A 648 16.88 76.24 -14.20
CA VAL A 648 17.46 77.39 -13.50
C VAL A 648 16.64 78.61 -13.87
N VAL A 649 15.90 79.15 -12.91
CA VAL A 649 15.20 80.44 -13.07
C VAL A 649 15.92 81.46 -12.19
N GLY A 650 16.52 82.47 -12.81
CA GLY A 650 17.12 83.60 -12.11
C GLY A 650 16.06 84.69 -11.91
N SER A 651 15.75 85.06 -10.66
CA SER A 651 14.97 86.26 -10.37
C SER A 651 15.80 87.22 -9.51
N GLY A 652 16.01 88.44 -10.00
CA GLY A 652 16.58 89.52 -9.19
C GLY A 652 15.48 90.18 -8.37
N ASP A 653 15.70 90.37 -7.08
CA ASP A 653 14.89 91.32 -6.30
C ASP A 653 15.23 92.73 -6.79
N GLY A 654 14.29 93.40 -7.46
CA GLY A 654 14.46 94.79 -7.93
C GLY A 654 14.42 95.02 -9.43
N TRP A 655 13.84 94.13 -10.23
CA TRP A 655 13.50 94.42 -11.65
C TRP A 655 12.33 95.41 -11.75
N THR A 656 12.48 96.62 -11.23
CA THR A 656 11.67 97.77 -11.59
C THR A 656 12.54 98.65 -12.48
N ASP A 657 11.99 99.20 -13.57
CA ASP A 657 12.75 99.91 -14.62
C ASP A 657 13.70 100.98 -14.07
N ASN A 658 13.40 101.54 -12.89
CA ASN A 658 14.19 102.60 -12.25
C ASN A 658 15.55 102.15 -11.66
N VAL A 659 15.81 100.84 -11.44
CA VAL A 659 17.11 100.37 -10.92
C VAL A 659 18.12 100.17 -12.06
N LEU A 660 17.65 99.84 -13.27
CA LEU A 660 18.48 99.55 -14.44
C LEU A 660 19.10 100.83 -15.06
N GLU A 661 18.42 101.98 -14.94
CA GLU A 661 18.90 103.26 -15.50
C GLU A 661 20.10 103.87 -14.75
N ASN A 662 20.42 103.35 -13.55
CA ASN A 662 21.51 103.89 -12.71
C ASN A 662 22.71 102.94 -12.54
N LEU A 663 22.75 101.81 -13.27
CA LEU A 663 23.88 100.88 -13.21
C LEU A 663 25.03 101.33 -14.12
N SER A 664 26.19 101.54 -13.51
CA SER A 664 27.45 101.80 -14.21
C SER A 664 28.09 100.51 -14.68
N TYR A 665 28.92 100.59 -15.73
CA TYR A 665 29.73 99.46 -16.18
C TYR A 665 30.53 98.88 -15.01
N GLY A 666 30.25 97.63 -14.64
CA GLY A 666 30.90 96.93 -13.56
C GLY A 666 30.13 96.84 -12.24
N ASP A 667 28.92 97.40 -12.14
CA ASP A 667 28.07 97.25 -10.96
C ASP A 667 27.61 95.81 -10.75
N THR A 668 27.49 95.40 -9.49
CA THR A 668 27.15 94.03 -9.09
C THR A 668 25.81 94.01 -8.36
N ILE A 669 24.90 93.12 -8.78
CA ILE A 669 23.57 92.95 -8.17
C ILE A 669 23.40 91.54 -7.59
N ASP A 670 22.64 91.44 -6.51
CA ASP A 670 22.18 90.17 -5.97
C ASP A 670 21.16 89.53 -6.92
N TYR A 671 21.26 88.22 -7.15
CA TYR A 671 20.24 87.43 -7.83
C TYR A 671 19.96 86.14 -7.09
N TYR A 672 18.72 85.66 -7.19
CA TYR A 672 18.34 84.34 -6.67
C TYR A 672 18.21 83.35 -7.82
N VAL A 673 18.80 82.18 -7.63
CA VAL A 673 18.66 81.01 -8.49
C VAL A 673 17.70 80.04 -7.83
N TYR A 674 16.64 79.72 -8.56
CA TYR A 674 15.73 78.64 -8.19
C TYR A 674 16.05 77.41 -9.03
N VAL A 675 16.24 76.30 -8.34
CA VAL A 675 16.46 74.98 -8.95
C VAL A 675 15.29 74.09 -8.56
N PHE A 676 14.60 73.59 -9.58
CA PHE A 676 13.51 72.63 -9.42
C PHE A 676 14.06 71.21 -9.58
N LEU A 677 13.75 70.35 -8.62
CA LEU A 677 14.12 68.94 -8.61
C LEU A 677 12.85 68.10 -8.66
N ASP A 678 12.65 67.41 -9.79
CA ASP A 678 11.52 66.49 -9.99
C ASP A 678 11.83 65.14 -9.33
N LEU A 679 11.16 64.84 -8.20
CA LEU A 679 11.42 63.66 -7.36
C LEU A 679 10.10 63.12 -6.78
N ILE A 680 9.93 61.80 -6.76
CA ILE A 680 8.65 61.14 -6.44
C ILE A 680 8.75 60.34 -5.13
N GLY A 681 7.81 60.58 -4.19
CA GLY A 681 7.52 59.70 -3.05
C GLY A 681 8.25 60.01 -1.73
N GLU A 682 8.13 59.10 -0.75
CA GLU A 682 8.62 59.28 0.64
C GLU A 682 10.15 59.39 0.76
N ALA A 683 10.89 58.89 -0.24
CA ALA A 683 12.36 58.98 -0.28
C ALA A 683 12.87 60.43 -0.22
N TRP A 684 12.10 61.40 -0.73
CA TRP A 684 12.50 62.80 -0.64
C TRP A 684 12.22 63.42 0.73
N HIS A 685 11.19 62.95 1.44
CA HIS A 685 10.92 63.41 2.80
C HIS A 685 12.05 63.00 3.74
N GLU A 686 12.59 61.79 3.55
CA GLU A 686 13.71 61.27 4.30
C GLU A 686 15.02 62.01 3.97
N LEU A 687 15.31 62.24 2.68
CA LEU A 687 16.46 63.03 2.23
C LEU A 687 16.41 64.49 2.74
N ALA A 688 15.26 65.15 2.65
CA ALA A 688 15.07 66.52 3.15
C ALA A 688 15.19 66.60 4.67
N THR A 689 14.69 65.58 5.38
CA THR A 689 14.83 65.47 6.84
C THR A 689 16.29 65.33 7.23
N ILE A 690 17.05 64.44 6.58
CA ILE A 690 18.49 64.27 6.81
C ILE A 690 19.24 65.55 6.47
N TYR A 691 18.91 66.19 5.36
CA TYR A 691 19.54 67.44 4.92
C TYR A 691 19.35 68.55 5.96
N ASN A 692 18.12 68.78 6.41
CA ASN A 692 17.80 69.78 7.43
C ASN A 692 18.37 69.43 8.81
N GLN A 693 18.43 68.14 9.17
CA GLN A 693 19.09 67.69 10.39
C GLN A 693 20.57 68.03 10.37
N VAL A 694 21.29 67.66 9.30
CA VAL A 694 22.72 67.95 9.16
C VAL A 694 22.97 69.45 9.12
N LEU A 695 22.13 70.23 8.43
CA LEU A 695 22.26 71.68 8.35
C LEU A 695 22.13 72.36 9.73
N ASN A 696 21.16 71.90 10.54
CA ASN A 696 20.86 72.48 11.85
C ASN A 696 21.60 71.80 13.00
N ASP A 697 22.45 70.80 12.73
CA ASP A 697 23.21 70.09 13.76
C ASP A 697 24.35 70.95 14.29
N THR A 698 24.10 71.67 15.39
CA THR A 698 25.08 72.55 16.05
C THR A 698 26.23 71.79 16.71
N SER A 699 26.17 70.45 16.79
CA SER A 699 27.28 69.62 17.32
C SER A 699 28.43 69.44 16.33
N LYS A 700 28.19 69.69 15.04
CA LYS A 700 29.22 69.63 13.98
C LYS A 700 29.78 71.03 13.71
N THR A 701 31.04 71.13 13.33
CA THR A 701 31.59 72.39 12.84
C THR A 701 30.95 72.76 11.49
N GLU A 702 31.01 74.03 11.14
CA GLU A 702 30.46 74.51 9.87
C GLU A 702 31.07 73.78 8.66
N THR A 703 32.37 73.51 8.70
CA THR A 703 33.10 72.75 7.67
C THR A 703 32.63 71.29 7.57
N GLU A 704 32.35 70.65 8.70
CA GLU A 704 31.85 69.26 8.72
C GLU A 704 30.42 69.16 8.18
N ARG A 705 29.51 70.05 8.60
CA ARG A 705 28.15 70.12 8.03
C ARG A 705 28.22 70.31 6.52
N LYS A 706 29.05 71.23 6.06
CA LYS A 706 29.26 71.53 4.63
C LYS A 706 29.77 70.34 3.82
N ASN A 707 30.73 69.59 4.36
CA ASN A 707 31.26 68.38 3.70
C ASN A 707 30.21 67.27 3.58
N ILE A 708 29.41 67.04 4.64
CA ILE A 708 28.37 66.01 4.64
C ILE A 708 27.26 66.39 3.64
N LEU A 709 26.80 67.64 3.66
CA LEU A 709 25.76 68.12 2.73
C LEU A 709 26.23 68.03 1.27
N SER A 710 27.50 68.34 1.00
CA SER A 710 28.13 68.20 -0.33
C SER A 710 28.13 66.75 -0.83
N GLN A 711 28.44 65.79 0.04
CA GLN A 711 28.42 64.36 -0.29
C GLN A 711 27.00 63.85 -0.58
N ILE A 712 26.00 64.27 0.23
CA ILE A 712 24.59 63.92 0.02
C ILE A 712 24.08 64.45 -1.34
N LEU A 713 24.40 65.72 -1.66
CA LEU A 713 24.04 66.34 -2.94
C LEU A 713 24.74 65.67 -4.13
N THR A 714 26.02 65.33 -4.01
CA THR A 714 26.79 64.66 -5.05
C THR A 714 26.26 63.26 -5.33
N ALA A 715 25.94 62.48 -4.29
CA ALA A 715 25.36 61.15 -4.43
C ALA A 715 23.95 61.16 -5.05
N SER A 716 23.21 62.26 -4.88
CA SER A 716 21.85 62.44 -5.38
C SER A 716 21.79 62.90 -6.84
N CYS A 717 22.89 63.43 -7.39
CA CYS A 717 22.98 63.88 -8.78
C CYS A 717 23.61 62.80 -9.69
N MET A 718 23.43 62.91 -11.00
CA MET A 718 24.17 62.12 -11.99
C MET A 718 24.50 63.01 -13.20
N ALA A 719 25.65 62.81 -13.84
CA ALA A 719 25.96 63.44 -15.11
C ALA A 719 25.06 62.86 -16.21
N ILE A 720 24.59 63.71 -17.12
CA ILE A 720 23.86 63.31 -18.32
C ILE A 720 24.90 63.14 -19.43
N GLU A 721 25.09 61.93 -19.96
CA GLU A 721 25.70 61.72 -21.28
C GLU A 721 24.56 61.44 -22.27
N ASP A 722 24.47 62.22 -23.35
CA ASP A 722 23.50 61.99 -24.42
C ASP A 722 24.18 61.36 -25.64
N ASN A 723 23.62 60.24 -26.09
CA ASN A 723 23.93 59.56 -27.34
C ASN A 723 22.81 59.90 -28.34
N GLY A 724 22.90 61.04 -29.02
CA GLY A 724 21.94 61.41 -30.07
C GLY A 724 22.19 62.80 -30.66
N GLU A 725 22.35 62.87 -31.97
CA GLU A 725 22.81 64.03 -32.74
C GLU A 725 21.64 64.99 -33.14
N PRO A 726 21.88 66.12 -33.86
CA PRO A 726 21.76 67.47 -33.33
C PRO A 726 20.67 68.30 -34.04
N ASP A 727 19.88 69.10 -33.32
CA ASP A 727 19.27 70.28 -33.96
C ASP A 727 18.94 71.40 -32.96
N ASN A 728 19.74 72.45 -33.05
CA ASN A 728 19.49 73.84 -32.66
C ASN A 728 18.65 74.06 -31.38
N TYR A 729 19.25 73.91 -30.19
CA TYR A 729 19.10 74.81 -29.03
C TYR A 729 20.14 74.46 -27.93
N ASN A 730 21.40 74.23 -28.34
CA ASN A 730 22.52 73.80 -27.48
C ASN A 730 23.20 74.95 -26.73
N TYR A 731 22.60 75.49 -25.67
CA TYR A 731 23.35 76.34 -24.72
C TYR A 731 23.02 76.18 -23.23
N LEU A 732 22.04 75.34 -22.85
CA LEU A 732 21.56 75.26 -21.46
C LEU A 732 21.77 73.92 -20.75
N GLN A 733 22.05 72.81 -21.46
CA GLN A 733 21.84 71.48 -20.87
C GLN A 733 23.09 70.82 -20.27
N THR A 734 24.31 71.20 -20.67
CA THR A 734 25.53 70.60 -20.11
C THR A 734 26.13 71.38 -18.94
N ARG A 735 25.79 72.67 -18.79
CA ARG A 735 26.35 73.51 -17.71
C ARG A 735 25.61 73.40 -16.38
N THR A 736 24.37 72.92 -16.32
CA THR A 736 23.53 72.98 -15.11
C THR A 736 24.00 72.04 -14.00
N ALA A 737 24.36 70.80 -14.36
CA ALA A 737 24.89 69.82 -13.41
C ALA A 737 26.30 70.23 -12.94
N GLU A 738 27.17 70.63 -13.89
CA GLU A 738 28.49 71.20 -13.57
C GLU A 738 28.36 72.45 -12.70
N PHE A 739 27.38 73.33 -12.92
CA PHE A 739 27.26 74.59 -12.18
C PHE A 739 27.02 74.36 -10.69
N LEU A 740 26.19 73.38 -10.30
CA LEU A 740 25.95 73.01 -8.90
C LEU A 740 27.14 72.28 -8.28
N THR A 741 27.70 71.27 -8.95
CA THR A 741 28.87 70.54 -8.40
C THR A 741 30.10 71.45 -8.31
N LYS A 742 30.33 72.30 -9.31
CA LYS A 742 31.42 73.26 -9.34
C LYS A 742 31.14 74.42 -8.37
N GLN A 743 29.90 74.92 -8.20
CA GLN A 743 29.54 75.90 -7.14
C GLN A 743 29.93 75.40 -5.75
N ILE A 744 29.56 74.15 -5.42
CA ILE A 744 29.83 73.53 -4.13
C ILE A 744 31.34 73.27 -3.93
N ALA A 745 32.07 72.92 -4.99
CA ALA A 745 33.48 72.53 -4.89
C ALA A 745 34.50 73.70 -4.91
N THR A 746 34.18 74.89 -5.44
CA THR A 746 35.21 75.92 -5.75
C THR A 746 34.96 77.35 -5.24
N SER A 747 34.03 77.59 -4.31
CA SER A 747 33.87 78.92 -3.69
C SER A 747 33.18 78.79 -2.32
N GLY A 748 33.44 79.69 -1.37
CA GLY A 748 32.78 79.71 -0.05
C GLY A 748 31.29 79.33 -0.13
N ILE A 749 30.90 78.32 0.65
CA ILE A 749 29.67 77.56 0.42
C ILE A 749 28.43 78.39 0.79
N TYR A 750 27.59 78.65 -0.22
CA TYR A 750 26.20 79.07 -0.04
C TYR A 750 25.33 77.82 0.10
N VAL A 751 24.65 77.69 1.24
CA VAL A 751 23.76 76.55 1.49
C VAL A 751 22.44 76.82 0.76
N PRO A 752 22.02 75.96 -0.20
CA PRO A 752 20.70 76.09 -0.78
C PRO A 752 19.64 75.82 0.31
N GLU A 753 18.66 76.70 0.39
CA GLU A 753 17.51 76.53 1.28
C GLU A 753 16.40 75.81 0.50
N ILE A 754 15.83 74.76 1.09
CA ILE A 754 14.59 74.17 0.58
C ILE A 754 13.46 75.10 0.98
N ILE A 755 12.86 75.76 0.00
CA ILE A 755 11.84 76.77 0.26
C ILE A 755 10.41 76.23 0.07
N ALA A 756 10.24 75.14 -0.69
CA ALA A 756 8.96 74.49 -0.90
C ALA A 756 9.13 73.02 -1.32
N VAL A 757 8.18 72.18 -0.92
CA VAL A 757 8.03 70.79 -1.35
C VAL A 757 6.59 70.58 -1.75
N ASP A 758 6.35 70.15 -2.99
CA ASP A 758 5.01 69.84 -3.48
C ASP A 758 4.92 68.39 -3.96
N VAL A 759 3.85 67.72 -3.54
CA VAL A 759 3.55 66.32 -3.83
C VAL A 759 2.32 66.14 -4.74
N ASN A 760 1.63 67.23 -5.09
CA ASN A 760 0.31 67.24 -5.71
C ASN A 760 0.24 68.01 -7.06
N ASP A 761 1.37 68.18 -7.76
CA ASP A 761 1.38 68.74 -9.12
C ASP A 761 0.89 70.20 -9.19
N THR A 762 1.57 71.12 -8.50
CA THR A 762 1.25 72.55 -8.66
C THR A 762 1.99 73.20 -9.82
N VAL A 763 1.28 74.13 -10.45
CA VAL A 763 1.78 74.96 -11.54
C VAL A 763 2.42 76.23 -10.96
N ALA A 764 3.75 76.33 -10.98
CA ALA A 764 4.42 77.59 -10.64
C ALA A 764 4.28 78.58 -11.82
N LYS A 765 3.65 79.74 -11.58
CA LYS A 765 3.59 80.87 -12.54
C LYS A 765 4.43 82.03 -12.02
N ASP A 766 5.37 82.51 -12.83
CA ASP A 766 6.01 83.80 -12.58
C ASP A 766 5.02 84.93 -12.93
N SER A 767 4.74 85.79 -11.95
CA SER A 767 3.75 86.87 -12.07
C SER A 767 4.38 88.16 -12.61
N ARG A 768 4.82 88.17 -13.88
CA ARG A 768 5.09 89.42 -14.61
C ARG A 768 4.60 89.35 -16.05
N SER A 769 3.78 90.33 -16.41
CA SER A 769 3.01 90.41 -17.66
C SER A 769 3.91 90.58 -18.90
N SER A 770 4.27 89.47 -19.55
CA SER A 770 4.63 89.42 -20.97
C SER A 770 4.33 88.03 -21.54
N PRO A 771 3.91 87.86 -22.82
CA PRO A 771 3.15 86.68 -23.28
C PRO A 771 3.94 85.38 -23.50
N SER A 772 5.22 85.32 -23.14
CA SER A 772 6.14 84.26 -23.57
C SER A 772 6.77 83.42 -22.45
N TYR A 773 6.24 83.47 -21.22
CA TYR A 773 6.74 82.62 -20.12
C TYR A 773 6.10 81.22 -20.16
N ARG A 774 6.95 80.17 -20.18
CA ARG A 774 6.52 78.76 -20.14
C ARG A 774 5.94 78.45 -18.77
N THR A 775 4.82 77.75 -18.78
CA THR A 775 4.26 77.09 -17.60
C THR A 775 5.12 75.87 -17.30
N ILE A 776 5.65 75.74 -16.08
CA ILE A 776 6.44 74.57 -15.67
C ILE A 776 5.63 73.82 -14.61
N ASP A 777 5.20 72.61 -14.94
CA ASP A 777 4.66 71.66 -13.98
C ASP A 777 5.83 71.02 -13.22
N PHE A 778 5.80 71.07 -11.89
CA PHE A 778 6.86 70.48 -11.06
C PHE A 778 6.27 69.57 -9.99
N ARG A 779 6.82 68.35 -9.86
CA ARG A 779 6.54 67.41 -8.76
C ARG A 779 7.82 67.22 -7.96
N GLY A 780 7.98 67.93 -6.85
CA GLY A 780 9.17 67.76 -6.01
C GLY A 780 9.54 69.00 -5.21
N ALA A 781 10.85 69.27 -5.10
CA ALA A 781 11.34 70.36 -4.26
C ALA A 781 11.97 71.49 -5.05
N VAL A 782 11.80 72.69 -4.48
CA VAL A 782 12.42 73.91 -4.96
C VAL A 782 13.53 74.30 -4.01
N MET A 783 14.75 74.37 -4.56
CA MET A 783 15.91 74.90 -3.87
C MET A 783 16.16 76.33 -4.30
N ARG A 784 16.49 77.19 -3.34
CA ARG A 784 16.88 78.59 -3.61
C ARG A 784 18.32 78.81 -3.18
N ALA A 785 19.12 79.38 -4.08
CA ALA A 785 20.48 79.84 -3.81
C ALA A 785 20.62 81.33 -4.16
N LYS A 786 21.43 82.07 -3.41
CA LYS A 786 21.72 83.49 -3.67
C LYS A 786 23.09 83.64 -4.34
N GLY A 787 23.20 84.46 -5.38
CA GLY A 787 24.44 84.77 -6.09
C GLY A 787 24.55 86.24 -6.49
N TYR A 788 25.66 86.61 -7.14
CA TYR A 788 25.92 87.97 -7.64
C TYR A 788 26.16 87.99 -9.16
N ALA A 789 25.56 88.95 -9.86
CA ALA A 789 25.76 89.17 -11.30
C ALA A 789 26.33 90.56 -11.55
N LYS A 790 27.27 90.68 -12.49
CA LYS A 790 27.89 91.96 -12.82
C LYS A 790 27.45 92.44 -14.21
N TYR A 791 27.15 93.72 -14.27
CA TYR A 791 26.63 94.39 -15.46
C TYR A 791 27.78 94.78 -16.41
N THR A 792 27.68 94.34 -17.66
CA THR A 792 28.65 94.67 -18.72
C THR A 792 27.93 95.17 -19.98
N HIS A 793 28.37 96.32 -20.50
CA HIS A 793 27.82 96.92 -21.71
C HIS A 793 28.90 96.93 -22.79
N ASN A 794 28.65 96.28 -23.94
CA ASN A 794 29.60 96.28 -25.04
C ASN A 794 28.86 96.48 -26.37
N GLY A 795 29.07 97.64 -27.01
CA GLY A 795 28.54 97.97 -28.33
C GLY A 795 27.01 97.94 -28.46
N GLY A 796 26.26 98.46 -27.49
CA GLY A 796 24.79 98.56 -27.55
C GLY A 796 24.03 97.28 -27.19
N THR A 797 24.72 96.19 -26.86
CA THR A 797 24.11 94.96 -26.34
C THR A 797 24.43 94.83 -24.84
N VAL A 798 23.40 94.55 -24.03
CA VAL A 798 23.53 94.35 -22.58
C VAL A 798 23.94 92.90 -22.31
N TRP A 799 25.05 92.70 -21.62
CA TRP A 799 25.53 91.39 -21.19
C TRP A 799 25.58 91.33 -19.66
N TRP A 800 24.90 90.35 -19.08
CA TRP A 800 25.04 90.01 -17.67
C TRP A 800 26.07 88.91 -17.55
N THR A 801 27.20 89.23 -16.92
CA THR A 801 28.21 88.23 -16.61
C THR A 801 27.99 87.75 -15.19
N PHE A 802 27.47 86.54 -15.05
CA PHE A 802 27.35 85.85 -13.78
C PHE A 802 28.74 85.34 -13.41
N TYR A 803 29.41 86.00 -12.45
CA TYR A 803 30.78 85.66 -12.10
C TYR A 803 30.84 84.48 -11.11
N LYS A 804 31.76 83.57 -11.41
CA LYS A 804 32.42 82.71 -10.43
C LYS A 804 33.82 82.31 -10.95
N ASP A 805 34.87 82.56 -10.16
CA ASP A 805 35.96 81.65 -9.73
C ASP A 805 37.09 82.48 -9.07
N VAL A 806 37.61 82.06 -7.90
CA VAL A 806 38.83 82.61 -7.24
C VAL A 806 39.80 81.45 -7.08
N ARG A 807 41.06 81.62 -7.49
CA ARG A 807 42.08 80.56 -7.44
C ARG A 807 43.03 80.79 -6.26
N ILE A 808 43.13 79.82 -5.36
CA ILE A 808 44.10 79.81 -4.27
C ILE A 808 45.15 78.74 -4.59
N ILE A 809 46.41 79.17 -4.75
CA ILE A 809 47.54 78.25 -5.00
C ILE A 809 48.43 78.27 -3.75
N MET A 810 48.58 77.13 -3.09
CA MET A 810 49.50 76.97 -1.98
C MET A 810 50.85 76.48 -2.52
N GLN A 811 51.88 77.33 -2.39
CA GLN A 811 53.24 76.98 -2.81
C GLN A 811 53.88 76.03 -1.78
N ALA A 812 54.84 75.20 -2.22
CA ALA A 812 55.48 74.19 -1.38
C ALA A 812 56.27 74.75 -0.16
N ASN A 813 56.42 76.07 -0.04
CA ASN A 813 57.04 76.75 1.11
C ASN A 813 56.03 77.39 2.09
N GLY A 814 54.72 77.17 1.90
CA GLY A 814 53.70 77.54 2.88
C GLY A 814 53.19 78.98 2.84
N THR A 815 53.54 79.77 1.82
CA THR A 815 52.87 81.05 1.53
C THR A 815 51.68 80.87 0.59
N LEU A 816 50.60 81.60 0.89
CA LEU A 816 49.33 81.59 0.17
C LEU A 816 49.28 82.79 -0.79
N ASP A 817 49.07 82.54 -2.08
CA ASP A 817 48.84 83.60 -3.07
C ASP A 817 47.47 83.43 -3.73
N VAL A 818 46.78 84.55 -3.93
CA VAL A 818 45.40 84.61 -4.42
C VAL A 818 45.38 85.47 -5.68
N ASP A 819 45.05 84.85 -6.81
CA ASP A 819 44.90 85.53 -8.10
C ASP A 819 43.41 85.57 -8.47
N PHE A 820 42.94 86.74 -8.90
CA PHE A 820 41.52 87.06 -9.13
C PHE A 820 41.06 86.73 -10.54
#